data_AF-A0A137Q553-F1
#
_entry.id   AF-A0A137Q553-F1
#
_cell.length_a   1.000
_cell.length_b   1.000
_cell.length_c   1.000
_cell.angle_alpha   90.00
_cell.angle_beta   90.00
_cell.angle_gamma   90.00
#
_symmetry.space_group_name_H-M   'P 1'
#
loop_
_entity.id
_entity.type
_entity.pdbx_description
1 polymer ?
#
loop_
_entity_poly.entity_id
_entity_poly.type
_entity_poly.pdbx_seq_one_letter_code
_entity_poly.pdbx_strand_id
1 'polypeptide(L)'
;MNTSVNAENSSSARLRSLRPVSSRLHQHQLHRMPSMQWLFRSNIPRHRRSLLNPDPQKRNFFGMGEVLSVLANPAETVRSLTESNRLLAEARREIEEQRERAQIRPKHTFTRLPGFFPRKAEMQTIERTLGGEPAFTVLFGASSVGKTALLREVLSQPQFHVLHFDLRIAGFADLPSLYTRLSTQMEQYFEDIASNMEGYEEFQKEAWCFKHDRINVQNRIADSNDSRARIRTSDVARLMELFQVISALCFQKSNSQTNILQSSLLKYLEPVLIQSTDTMKCLLDSMLVLTKQDKLCHVIHATSDPFYQTWLRQLNVMQHCKIINIGDCTKAETRTFFRDHLIPRVPERLRGRLEFEGLYEAFGGKLAHWQDFITDFVNSHGQLDIRSSSHFLQAHALLNLHIIHSSQAATGAPPGPGDNDTSYTASARESLHPNLGPAGFKIYSPISNPQQGYYSADFTAMQLLKVMSRLTKPDTPYLPYFMLCRELGVRAVDGMVKGRVLDLRWIEPVSKENGEEERARASLTGYPGHGLPMPPPMNYNAAMAASASGTAVNDQLGPPPPIDEEDMIPVPDMEMRRNIHSGVPVDPYEEDYIELVGPKLIPITPIMRYAMAEVIEEYEDDQSNSEYASLSDPEEY
;
A
#
# COMPACT_ATOMS: atom_id res chain seq x y z
N MET A 1 0.33 34.09 59.78
CA MET A 1 1.58 34.40 59.06
C MET A 1 1.16 34.68 57.62
N ASN A 2 0.84 35.92 57.24
CA ASN A 2 1.74 37.08 57.03
C ASN A 2 2.76 36.76 55.92
N THR A 3 2.93 37.51 54.83
CA THR A 3 2.47 38.85 54.34
C THR A 3 2.79 38.87 52.81
N SER A 4 2.05 39.47 51.85
CA SER A 4 1.86 40.91 51.53
C SER A 4 3.20 41.72 51.44
N VAL A 5 3.44 42.74 50.60
CA VAL A 5 2.66 43.51 49.60
C VAL A 5 3.61 44.52 48.86
N ASN A 6 3.33 44.93 47.60
CA ASN A 6 3.73 46.22 46.94
C ASN A 6 5.24 46.65 46.83
N ALA A 7 5.69 47.67 46.07
CA ALA A 7 5.14 48.51 44.96
C ALA A 7 6.27 49.22 44.16
N GLU A 8 5.91 49.71 42.97
CA GLU A 8 6.32 50.94 42.24
C GLU A 8 7.51 51.82 42.73
N ASN A 9 8.30 52.39 41.80
CA ASN A 9 8.10 53.79 41.35
C ASN A 9 9.05 54.33 40.25
N SER A 10 8.51 55.10 39.28
CA SER A 10 9.09 56.31 38.61
C SER A 10 10.46 56.19 37.85
N SER A 11 10.94 57.05 36.94
CA SER A 11 10.44 58.08 35.98
C SER A 11 11.66 58.47 35.06
N SER A 12 11.69 59.41 34.09
CA SER A 12 10.73 60.42 33.63
C SER A 12 11.02 60.92 32.18
N ALA A 13 9.94 61.18 31.42
CA ALA A 13 9.71 62.25 30.43
C ALA A 13 10.85 63.01 29.71
N ARG A 14 10.66 63.25 28.38
CA ARG A 14 10.77 64.61 27.78
C ARG A 14 10.05 64.75 26.42
N LEU A 15 9.39 65.90 26.23
CA LEU A 15 8.60 66.31 25.06
C LEU A 15 9.36 67.29 24.14
N ARG A 16 8.98 67.33 22.85
CA ARG A 16 8.89 68.49 21.91
C ARG A 16 8.43 67.95 20.54
N SER A 17 7.69 68.60 19.64
CA SER A 17 6.77 69.76 19.60
C SER A 17 6.71 70.22 18.13
N LEU A 18 5.53 70.18 17.47
CA LEU A 18 4.93 71.19 16.55
C LEU A 18 5.85 71.92 15.49
N ARG A 19 5.51 72.19 14.21
CA ARG A 19 4.21 72.32 13.46
C ARG A 19 4.50 72.44 11.90
N PRO A 20 3.57 72.83 10.97
CA PRO A 20 3.55 72.36 9.56
C PRO A 20 3.76 73.44 8.47
N VAL A 21 3.79 73.04 7.18
CA VAL A 21 3.45 73.86 5.98
C VAL A 21 2.72 72.98 4.92
N SER A 22 2.04 73.60 3.95
CA SER A 22 0.93 73.06 3.13
C SER A 22 1.22 72.84 1.64
N SER A 23 0.50 71.87 1.05
CA SER A 23 -0.05 71.81 -0.34
C SER A 23 0.83 71.97 -1.60
N ARG A 24 0.70 71.01 -2.54
CA ARG A 24 -0.10 71.20 -3.78
C ARG A 24 -0.31 69.91 -4.62
N LEU A 25 -1.53 69.83 -5.17
CA LEU A 25 -2.04 69.02 -6.28
C LEU A 25 -1.04 68.37 -7.26
N HIS A 26 -1.26 67.10 -7.60
CA HIS A 26 -1.63 66.69 -8.97
C HIS A 26 -2.49 65.40 -8.97
N GLN A 27 -3.05 65.08 -10.13
CA GLN A 27 -4.26 64.27 -10.32
C GLN A 27 -3.97 63.10 -11.27
N HIS A 28 -4.30 61.85 -10.90
CA HIS A 28 -5.04 60.86 -11.73
C HIS A 28 -5.08 59.41 -11.17
N GLN A 29 -6.11 58.69 -11.63
CA GLN A 29 -6.26 57.23 -11.73
C GLN A 29 -6.51 56.40 -10.45
N LEU A 30 -7.81 56.16 -10.24
CA LEU A 30 -8.37 54.99 -9.55
C LEU A 30 -7.94 53.69 -10.25
N HIS A 31 -7.45 52.70 -9.50
CA HIS A 31 -7.66 51.29 -9.84
C HIS A 31 -7.90 50.44 -8.59
N ARG A 32 -9.17 50.06 -8.39
CA ARG A 32 -9.58 48.94 -7.53
C ARG A 32 -9.09 47.65 -8.19
N MET A 33 -8.37 46.80 -7.45
CA MET A 33 -8.18 45.39 -7.81
C MET A 33 -9.41 44.56 -7.37
N PRO A 34 -9.75 43.44 -8.04
CA PRO A 34 -11.14 43.01 -8.17
C PRO A 34 -11.53 41.82 -7.29
N SER A 35 -12.81 41.77 -6.94
CA SER A 35 -13.45 40.61 -6.31
C SER A 35 -13.62 39.45 -7.30
N MET A 36 -13.18 38.24 -6.91
CA MET A 36 -13.39 37.01 -7.67
C MET A 36 -14.87 36.56 -7.58
N GLN A 37 -15.73 37.20 -8.38
CA GLN A 37 -17.18 36.90 -8.51
C GLN A 37 -17.55 36.29 -9.87
N TRP A 38 -16.58 35.78 -10.63
CA TRP A 38 -16.81 35.13 -11.92
C TRP A 38 -16.39 33.66 -11.87
N LEU A 39 -17.38 32.77 -11.71
CA LEU A 39 -17.41 31.44 -12.35
C LEU A 39 -18.78 30.71 -12.29
N PHE A 40 -19.89 31.44 -12.10
CA PHE A 40 -21.24 30.90 -12.32
C PHE A 40 -22.11 31.87 -13.13
N ARG A 41 -22.20 31.65 -14.44
CA ARG A 41 -23.29 32.17 -15.27
C ARG A 41 -23.86 31.07 -16.16
N SER A 42 -25.02 30.60 -15.76
CA SER A 42 -25.86 29.65 -16.48
C SER A 42 -26.41 30.24 -17.77
N ASN A 43 -26.18 29.55 -18.90
CA ASN A 43 -26.90 29.82 -20.14
C ASN A 43 -28.19 28.98 -20.17
N ILE A 44 -29.29 29.57 -19.71
CA ILE A 44 -30.65 29.04 -19.89
C ILE A 44 -31.39 29.94 -20.89
N PRO A 45 -31.64 29.51 -22.14
CA PRO A 45 -32.51 30.24 -23.05
C PRO A 45 -33.98 30.02 -22.67
N ARG A 46 -34.65 31.03 -22.10
CA ARG A 46 -36.11 31.04 -21.96
C ARG A 46 -36.79 31.65 -23.18
N HIS A 47 -37.79 30.94 -23.69
CA HIS A 47 -38.78 31.34 -24.70
C HIS A 47 -39.11 32.84 -24.81
N ARG A 48 -39.33 33.30 -26.06
CA ARG A 48 -40.47 34.16 -26.40
C ARG A 48 -41.15 33.71 -27.69
N ARG A 49 -42.49 33.82 -27.70
CA ARG A 49 -43.40 33.74 -28.86
C ARG A 49 -43.32 35.10 -29.61
N SER A 50 -43.85 35.34 -30.81
CA SER A 50 -44.84 34.69 -31.70
C SER A 50 -44.80 35.37 -33.07
N LEU A 51 -45.32 34.76 -34.14
CA LEU A 51 -46.33 35.39 -35.03
C LEU A 51 -46.96 34.37 -36.00
N LEU A 52 -48.11 34.71 -36.55
CA LEU A 52 -49.07 33.82 -37.23
C LEU A 52 -48.96 33.91 -38.77
N ASN A 53 -49.28 32.82 -39.48
CA ASN A 53 -50.47 32.79 -40.35
C ASN A 53 -50.87 31.35 -40.76
N PRO A 54 -52.12 31.13 -41.23
CA PRO A 54 -52.74 29.81 -41.27
C PRO A 54 -52.81 29.19 -42.68
N ASP A 55 -53.04 27.87 -42.76
CA ASP A 55 -54.35 27.37 -43.22
C ASP A 55 -54.57 25.86 -42.90
N PRO A 56 -55.81 25.41 -42.64
CA PRO A 56 -56.09 24.02 -42.28
C PRO A 56 -56.81 23.25 -43.40
N GLN A 57 -56.14 22.32 -44.10
CA GLN A 57 -56.84 21.32 -44.90
C GLN A 57 -56.04 20.04 -45.19
N LYS A 58 -56.76 18.92 -45.31
CA LYS A 58 -56.30 17.56 -45.69
C LYS A 58 -55.48 16.80 -44.64
N ARG A 59 -56.13 16.48 -43.52
CA ARG A 59 -56.13 15.08 -43.05
C ARG A 59 -56.73 14.21 -44.16
N ASN A 60 -56.10 13.07 -44.49
CA ASN A 60 -56.82 11.80 -44.59
C ASN A 60 -55.87 10.60 -44.83
N PHE A 61 -56.16 9.51 -44.11
CA PHE A 61 -55.69 8.13 -44.35
C PHE A 61 -54.17 7.89 -44.41
N PHE A 62 -53.59 7.42 -43.29
CA PHE A 62 -52.97 6.09 -43.20
C PHE A 62 -52.78 5.70 -41.72
N GLY A 63 -53.75 4.96 -41.17
CA GLY A 63 -53.79 4.57 -39.75
C GLY A 63 -54.72 3.40 -39.45
N MET A 64 -55.12 2.63 -40.48
CA MET A 64 -55.89 1.38 -40.32
C MET A 64 -55.18 0.15 -40.92
N GLY A 65 -53.98 0.35 -41.50
CA GLY A 65 -53.16 -0.76 -42.03
C GLY A 65 -52.63 -1.66 -40.92
N GLU A 66 -52.19 -1.10 -39.79
CA GLU A 66 -51.74 -1.88 -38.62
C GLU A 66 -52.90 -2.62 -37.94
N VAL A 67 -54.07 -1.99 -37.83
CA VAL A 67 -55.26 -2.61 -37.22
C VAL A 67 -55.76 -3.81 -38.05
N LEU A 68 -55.64 -3.76 -39.39
CA LEU A 68 -55.94 -4.90 -40.26
C LEU A 68 -54.82 -5.94 -40.31
N SER A 69 -53.55 -5.54 -40.17
CA SER A 69 -52.41 -6.47 -40.01
C SER A 69 -52.55 -7.32 -38.74
N VAL A 70 -52.95 -6.71 -37.63
CA VAL A 70 -53.24 -7.39 -36.35
C VAL A 70 -54.39 -8.41 -36.46
N LEU A 71 -55.34 -8.22 -37.39
CA LEU A 71 -56.39 -9.19 -37.70
C LEU A 71 -55.93 -10.32 -38.63
N ALA A 72 -54.86 -10.11 -39.41
CA ALA A 72 -54.35 -11.10 -40.36
C ALA A 72 -53.47 -12.18 -39.70
N ASN A 73 -52.76 -11.85 -38.61
CA ASN A 73 -51.96 -12.83 -37.86
C ASN A 73 -51.96 -12.59 -36.34
N PRO A 74 -53.09 -12.80 -35.64
CA PRO A 74 -53.21 -12.50 -34.20
C PRO A 74 -52.23 -13.29 -33.33
N ALA A 75 -51.73 -14.45 -33.80
CA ALA A 75 -50.72 -15.22 -33.10
C ALA A 75 -49.36 -14.50 -33.01
N GLU A 76 -48.96 -13.74 -34.03
CA GLU A 76 -47.72 -12.95 -34.01
C GLU A 76 -47.88 -11.69 -33.16
N THR A 77 -49.04 -11.03 -33.19
CA THR A 77 -49.32 -9.89 -32.29
C THR A 77 -49.33 -10.33 -30.83
N VAL A 78 -49.95 -11.48 -30.51
CA VAL A 78 -49.91 -12.04 -29.15
C VAL A 78 -48.49 -12.41 -28.74
N ARG A 79 -47.68 -13.02 -29.63
CA ARG A 79 -46.27 -13.31 -29.35
C ARG A 79 -45.46 -12.04 -29.07
N SER A 80 -45.57 -11.03 -29.93
CA SER A 80 -44.93 -9.72 -29.76
C SER A 80 -45.34 -9.03 -28.46
N LEU A 81 -46.62 -9.11 -28.08
CA LEU A 81 -47.11 -8.62 -26.79
C LEU A 81 -46.58 -9.44 -25.61
N THR A 82 -46.40 -10.77 -25.73
CA THR A 82 -45.78 -11.57 -24.67
C THR A 82 -44.28 -11.30 -24.53
N GLU A 83 -43.56 -11.08 -25.61
CA GLU A 83 -42.14 -10.69 -25.58
C GLU A 83 -41.96 -9.28 -25.00
N SER A 84 -42.78 -8.32 -25.40
CA SER A 84 -42.79 -6.96 -24.84
C SER A 84 -43.13 -6.96 -23.34
N ASN A 85 -44.13 -7.72 -22.91
CA ASN A 85 -44.44 -7.90 -21.48
C ASN A 85 -43.30 -8.59 -20.72
N ARG A 86 -42.61 -9.55 -21.34
CA ARG A 86 -41.43 -10.20 -20.74
C ARG A 86 -40.27 -9.22 -20.56
N LEU A 87 -39.93 -8.45 -21.59
CA LEU A 87 -38.89 -7.43 -21.52
C LEU A 87 -39.22 -6.34 -20.48
N LEU A 88 -40.49 -5.92 -20.38
CA LEU A 88 -40.95 -5.01 -19.33
C LEU A 88 -40.87 -5.63 -17.92
N ALA A 89 -41.12 -6.93 -17.78
CA ALA A 89 -40.98 -7.64 -16.51
C ALA A 89 -39.50 -7.81 -16.11
N GLU A 90 -38.63 -8.14 -17.07
CA GLU A 90 -37.18 -8.23 -16.87
C GLU A 90 -36.60 -6.84 -16.49
N ALA A 91 -36.96 -5.77 -17.21
CA ALA A 91 -36.56 -4.40 -16.89
C ALA A 91 -37.10 -3.92 -15.53
N ARG A 92 -38.35 -4.24 -15.16
CA ARG A 92 -38.87 -3.96 -13.82
C ARG A 92 -38.11 -4.70 -12.74
N ARG A 93 -37.76 -5.97 -12.96
CA ARG A 93 -36.97 -6.76 -12.00
C ARG A 93 -35.56 -6.21 -11.85
N GLU A 94 -34.94 -5.76 -12.93
CA GLU A 94 -33.64 -5.11 -12.89
C GLU A 94 -33.69 -3.77 -12.14
N ILE A 95 -34.73 -2.95 -12.36
CA ILE A 95 -34.95 -1.71 -11.60
C ILE A 95 -35.19 -2.00 -10.12
N GLU A 96 -35.98 -3.01 -9.77
CA GLU A 96 -36.21 -3.40 -8.37
C GLU A 96 -34.91 -3.90 -7.73
N GLU A 97 -34.13 -4.73 -8.41
CA GLU A 97 -32.83 -5.23 -7.93
C GLU A 97 -31.80 -4.09 -7.78
N GLN A 98 -31.74 -3.14 -8.72
CA GLN A 98 -30.94 -1.91 -8.60
C GLN A 98 -31.42 -1.05 -7.42
N ARG A 99 -32.73 -1.00 -7.16
CA ARG A 99 -33.34 -0.25 -6.05
C ARG A 99 -33.08 -0.92 -4.69
N GLU A 100 -33.12 -2.24 -4.59
CA GLU A 100 -32.71 -2.99 -3.40
C GLU A 100 -31.21 -2.80 -3.12
N ARG A 101 -30.37 -2.91 -4.15
CA ARG A 101 -28.93 -2.60 -4.06
C ARG A 101 -28.66 -1.15 -3.64
N ALA A 102 -29.51 -0.20 -4.03
CA ALA A 102 -29.43 1.21 -3.62
C ALA A 102 -30.01 1.47 -2.20
N GLN A 103 -30.94 0.65 -1.72
CA GLN A 103 -31.45 0.71 -0.35
C GLN A 103 -30.43 0.21 0.67
N ILE A 104 -29.61 -0.77 0.31
CA ILE A 104 -28.45 -1.20 1.10
C ILE A 104 -27.34 -0.14 0.96
N ARG A 105 -27.50 1.00 1.66
CA ARG A 105 -26.40 1.96 1.88
C ARG A 105 -25.26 1.21 2.57
N PRO A 106 -24.07 1.07 1.96
CA PRO A 106 -22.93 0.43 2.61
C PRO A 106 -22.43 1.37 3.71
N LYS A 107 -22.91 1.18 4.95
CA LYS A 107 -22.37 1.91 6.10
C LYS A 107 -20.92 1.51 6.30
N HIS A 108 -20.01 2.41 5.95
CA HIS A 108 -18.57 2.20 6.04
C HIS A 108 -18.11 2.36 7.48
N THR A 109 -18.49 1.39 8.30
CA THR A 109 -18.06 1.32 9.70
C THR A 109 -16.63 0.77 9.74
N PHE A 110 -15.65 1.66 9.60
CA PHE A 110 -14.24 1.36 9.85
C PHE A 110 -14.02 1.11 11.35
N THR A 111 -14.30 -0.11 11.79
CA THR A 111 -14.43 -0.49 13.20
C THR A 111 -13.25 -1.29 13.72
N ARG A 112 -13.07 -1.25 15.05
CA ARG A 112 -12.14 -2.11 15.79
C ARG A 112 -12.44 -3.57 15.54
N LEU A 113 -11.38 -4.36 15.47
CA LEU A 113 -11.51 -5.82 15.36
C LEU A 113 -11.68 -6.42 16.77
N PRO A 114 -12.70 -7.27 16.99
CA PRO A 114 -12.81 -7.99 18.26
C PRO A 114 -11.60 -8.91 18.43
N GLY A 115 -11.01 -8.92 19.63
CA GLY A 115 -9.81 -9.72 19.92
C GLY A 115 -8.52 -9.20 19.30
N PHE A 116 -8.45 -7.92 18.93
CA PHE A 116 -7.19 -7.28 18.50
C PHE A 116 -6.11 -7.39 19.58
N PHE A 117 -4.91 -7.84 19.20
CA PHE A 117 -3.74 -7.91 20.07
C PHE A 117 -2.91 -6.62 19.95
N PRO A 118 -2.74 -5.82 21.03
CA PRO A 118 -2.11 -4.49 20.91
C PRO A 118 -0.61 -4.52 20.63
N ARG A 119 -0.20 -3.98 19.47
CA ARG A 119 1.22 -3.74 19.13
C ARG A 119 1.62 -2.30 19.46
N LYS A 120 2.12 -2.10 20.69
CA LYS A 120 2.23 -0.76 21.30
C LYS A 120 3.18 0.18 20.55
N ALA A 121 4.32 -0.31 20.06
CA ALA A 121 5.31 0.54 19.40
C ALA A 121 4.82 1.03 18.02
N GLU A 122 4.19 0.14 17.27
CA GLU A 122 3.56 0.41 15.97
C GLU A 122 2.39 1.39 16.12
N MET A 123 1.50 1.16 17.09
CA MET A 123 0.39 2.07 17.40
C MET A 123 0.90 3.47 17.74
N GLN A 124 1.85 3.60 18.67
CA GLN A 124 2.45 4.88 19.04
C GLN A 124 3.14 5.58 17.86
N THR A 125 3.72 4.83 16.93
CA THR A 125 4.39 5.37 15.74
C THR A 125 3.37 5.93 14.74
N ILE A 126 2.24 5.24 14.55
CA ILE A 126 1.12 5.70 13.72
C ILE A 126 0.45 6.92 14.37
N GLU A 127 0.14 6.86 15.67
CA GLU A 127 -0.47 7.96 16.43
C GLU A 127 0.41 9.22 16.43
N ARG A 128 1.72 9.09 16.66
CA ARG A 128 2.68 10.22 16.53
C ARG A 128 2.74 10.78 15.10
N THR A 129 2.55 9.93 14.09
CA THR A 129 2.54 10.35 12.69
C THR A 129 1.28 11.15 12.32
N LEU A 130 0.14 10.77 12.91
CA LEU A 130 -1.17 11.43 12.77
C LEU A 130 -1.30 12.69 13.63
N GLY A 131 -0.67 12.74 14.81
CA GLY A 131 -0.66 13.93 15.67
C GLY A 131 0.22 15.09 15.18
N GLY A 132 0.98 14.90 14.09
CA GLY A 132 1.78 15.95 13.45
C GLY A 132 1.08 16.62 12.27
N GLU A 133 1.84 17.31 11.42
CA GLU A 133 1.29 17.82 10.16
C GLU A 133 0.80 16.69 9.24
N PRO A 134 -0.26 16.95 8.45
CA PRO A 134 -0.69 16.12 7.32
C PRO A 134 0.47 15.58 6.50
N ALA A 135 0.44 14.27 6.27
CA ALA A 135 1.54 13.57 5.64
C ALA A 135 1.05 12.37 4.84
N PHE A 136 1.66 12.17 3.67
CA PHE A 136 1.58 10.91 2.96
C PHE A 136 2.48 9.90 3.68
N THR A 137 1.88 8.81 4.19
CA THR A 137 2.55 7.75 4.94
C THR A 137 2.37 6.42 4.23
N VAL A 138 3.40 5.58 4.21
CA VAL A 138 3.34 4.24 3.60
C VAL A 138 3.73 3.19 4.62
N LEU A 139 2.78 2.31 4.96
CA LEU A 139 2.99 1.15 5.83
C LEU A 139 3.38 -0.07 4.98
N PHE A 140 4.66 -0.42 5.06
CA PHE A 140 5.21 -1.67 4.55
C PHE A 140 5.07 -2.80 5.58
N GLY A 141 5.35 -4.01 5.13
CA GLY A 141 5.35 -5.23 5.93
C GLY A 141 4.82 -6.40 5.11
N ALA A 142 5.19 -7.62 5.46
CA ALA A 142 4.73 -8.81 4.75
C ALA A 142 3.18 -8.97 4.80
N SER A 143 2.65 -9.93 4.05
CA SER A 143 1.26 -10.35 4.20
C SER A 143 0.99 -10.84 5.63
N SER A 144 -0.23 -10.60 6.12
CA SER A 144 -0.72 -11.04 7.44
C SER A 144 0.07 -10.58 8.69
N VAL A 145 0.93 -9.55 8.60
CA VAL A 145 1.60 -8.90 9.78
C VAL A 145 0.66 -8.04 10.64
N GLY A 146 -0.62 -7.91 10.26
CA GLY A 146 -1.62 -7.12 10.99
C GLY A 146 -1.78 -5.65 10.57
N LYS A 147 -1.19 -5.18 9.44
CA LYS A 147 -1.31 -3.78 8.97
C LYS A 147 -2.75 -3.22 9.03
N THR A 148 -3.71 -3.94 8.44
CA THR A 148 -5.13 -3.54 8.41
C THR A 148 -5.76 -3.54 9.81
N ALA A 149 -5.34 -4.46 10.69
CA ALA A 149 -5.82 -4.53 12.06
C ALA A 149 -5.32 -3.36 12.91
N LEU A 150 -4.02 -3.00 12.79
CA LEU A 150 -3.42 -1.83 13.44
C LEU A 150 -4.13 -0.54 13.03
N LEU A 151 -4.35 -0.36 11.73
CA LEU A 151 -5.02 0.83 11.22
C LEU A 151 -6.48 0.89 11.69
N ARG A 152 -7.18 -0.24 11.75
CA ARG A 152 -8.54 -0.34 12.34
C ARG A 152 -8.59 0.01 13.82
N GLU A 153 -7.60 -0.40 14.62
CA GLU A 153 -7.57 0.00 16.01
C GLU A 153 -7.34 1.51 16.17
N VAL A 154 -6.32 2.06 15.52
CA VAL A 154 -5.94 3.48 15.67
C VAL A 154 -6.99 4.44 15.08
N LEU A 155 -7.45 4.21 13.85
CA LEU A 155 -8.35 5.17 13.16
C LEU A 155 -9.84 4.96 13.46
N SER A 156 -10.20 4.00 14.31
CA SER A 156 -11.56 3.92 14.89
C SER A 156 -11.80 4.89 16.04
N GLN A 157 -10.78 5.63 16.48
CA GLN A 157 -10.91 6.66 17.50
C GLN A 157 -11.79 7.81 16.96
N PRO A 158 -12.70 8.39 17.76
CA PRO A 158 -13.74 9.32 17.29
C PRO A 158 -13.20 10.65 16.74
N GLN A 159 -11.91 10.94 16.95
CA GLN A 159 -11.22 12.11 16.39
C GLN A 159 -10.88 11.97 14.89
N PHE A 160 -11.01 10.77 14.32
CA PHE A 160 -10.66 10.48 12.93
C PHE A 160 -11.91 10.20 12.09
N HIS A 161 -12.07 10.96 11.01
CA HIS A 161 -13.03 10.65 9.94
C HIS A 161 -12.27 9.97 8.80
N VAL A 162 -12.68 8.75 8.46
CA VAL A 162 -11.92 7.85 7.58
C VAL A 162 -12.69 7.54 6.30
N LEU A 163 -12.13 7.95 5.17
CA LEU A 163 -12.51 7.43 3.84
C LEU A 163 -11.51 6.35 3.44
N HIS A 164 -11.99 5.09 3.35
CA HIS A 164 -11.14 3.93 3.10
C HIS A 164 -11.52 3.12 1.85
N PHE A 165 -10.52 2.84 1.03
CA PHE A 165 -10.60 1.97 -0.14
C PHE A 165 -9.78 0.69 0.11
N ASP A 166 -10.35 -0.49 -0.11
CA ASP A 166 -9.61 -1.76 -0.16
C ASP A 166 -9.46 -2.20 -1.62
N LEU A 167 -8.29 -1.94 -2.21
CA LEU A 167 -8.05 -2.24 -3.62
C LEU A 167 -7.86 -3.74 -3.91
N ARG A 168 -7.81 -4.62 -2.90
CA ARG A 168 -7.79 -6.08 -3.10
C ARG A 168 -9.14 -6.63 -3.58
N ILE A 169 -10.20 -5.86 -3.42
CA ILE A 169 -11.53 -6.19 -3.94
C ILE A 169 -11.53 -5.91 -5.44
N ALA A 170 -11.96 -6.89 -6.24
CA ALA A 170 -11.86 -6.88 -7.71
C ALA A 170 -12.43 -5.64 -8.42
N GLY A 171 -13.33 -4.88 -7.77
CA GLY A 171 -13.88 -3.61 -8.28
C GLY A 171 -12.89 -2.44 -8.44
N PHE A 172 -11.58 -2.70 -8.40
CA PHE A 172 -10.51 -1.72 -8.65
C PHE A 172 -9.47 -2.19 -9.69
N ALA A 173 -9.69 -3.35 -10.33
CA ALA A 173 -8.77 -3.94 -11.32
C ALA A 173 -8.74 -3.20 -12.67
N ASP A 174 -9.79 -2.43 -12.98
CA ASP A 174 -9.91 -1.67 -14.21
C ASP A 174 -10.26 -0.19 -13.93
N LEU A 175 -9.90 0.68 -14.88
CA LEU A 175 -10.08 2.13 -14.78
C LEU A 175 -11.57 2.54 -14.64
N PRO A 176 -12.53 1.98 -15.41
CA PRO A 176 -13.95 2.21 -15.18
C PRO A 176 -14.45 1.89 -13.76
N SER A 177 -14.12 0.70 -13.23
CA SER A 177 -14.52 0.29 -11.89
C SER A 177 -13.85 1.16 -10.82
N LEU A 178 -12.55 1.45 -10.96
CA LEU A 178 -11.79 2.34 -10.08
C LEU A 178 -12.45 3.73 -9.96
N TYR A 179 -12.76 4.38 -11.08
CA TYR A 179 -13.42 5.69 -11.08
C TYR A 179 -14.81 5.62 -10.42
N THR A 180 -15.60 4.60 -10.78
CA THR A 180 -16.97 4.43 -10.26
C THR A 180 -16.96 4.23 -8.75
N ARG A 181 -16.05 3.41 -8.23
CA ARG A 181 -15.86 3.17 -6.79
C ARG A 181 -15.34 4.39 -6.05
N LEU A 182 -14.35 5.10 -6.62
CA LEU A 182 -13.84 6.35 -6.05
C LEU A 182 -14.96 7.38 -5.88
N SER A 183 -15.68 7.68 -6.97
CA SER A 183 -16.78 8.64 -6.98
C SER A 183 -17.88 8.28 -5.97
N THR A 184 -18.29 7.00 -5.93
CA THR A 184 -19.34 6.55 -5.00
C THR A 184 -18.92 6.65 -3.54
N GLN A 185 -17.69 6.31 -3.20
CA GLN A 185 -17.23 6.37 -1.81
C GLN A 185 -16.93 7.81 -1.35
N MET A 186 -16.48 8.69 -2.26
CA MET A 186 -16.33 10.13 -1.97
C MET A 186 -17.69 10.81 -1.74
N GLU A 187 -18.70 10.51 -2.56
CA GLU A 187 -20.09 10.92 -2.33
C GLU A 187 -20.59 10.49 -0.94
N GLN A 188 -20.45 9.20 -0.61
CA GLN A 188 -20.88 8.65 0.68
C GLN A 188 -20.15 9.31 1.87
N TYR A 189 -18.85 9.55 1.77
CA TYR A 189 -18.06 10.19 2.82
C TYR A 189 -18.57 11.61 3.17
N PHE A 190 -18.89 12.42 2.16
CA PHE A 190 -19.42 13.77 2.42
C PHE A 190 -20.91 13.77 2.81
N GLU A 191 -21.72 12.80 2.36
CA GLU A 191 -23.07 12.58 2.93
C GLU A 191 -23.01 12.17 4.41
N ASP A 192 -22.06 11.31 4.79
CA ASP A 192 -21.89 10.87 6.18
C ASP A 192 -21.34 12.00 7.07
N ILE A 193 -20.41 12.84 6.58
CA ILE A 193 -20.01 14.08 7.28
C ILE A 193 -21.23 14.97 7.52
N ALA A 194 -22.01 15.26 6.47
CA ALA A 194 -23.17 16.15 6.57
C ALA A 194 -24.31 15.62 7.45
N SER A 195 -24.37 14.31 7.66
CA SER A 195 -25.40 13.64 8.47
C SER A 195 -25.00 13.42 9.93
N ASN A 196 -23.70 13.29 10.22
CA ASN A 196 -23.20 12.93 11.56
C ASN A 196 -22.46 14.07 12.28
N MET A 197 -22.12 15.17 11.58
CA MET A 197 -21.42 16.32 12.16
C MET A 197 -22.32 17.56 12.19
N GLU A 198 -22.56 18.10 13.39
CA GLU A 198 -23.36 19.31 13.59
C GLU A 198 -22.74 20.51 12.86
N GLY A 199 -23.53 21.22 12.06
CA GLY A 199 -23.07 22.35 11.28
C GLY A 199 -22.43 22.00 9.94
N TYR A 200 -22.38 20.72 9.53
CA TYR A 200 -21.81 20.29 8.24
C TYR A 200 -22.87 19.96 7.17
N GLU A 201 -24.13 20.35 7.38
CA GLU A 201 -25.28 19.95 6.56
C GLU A 201 -25.16 20.40 5.09
N GLU A 202 -24.41 21.48 4.83
CA GLU A 202 -24.15 21.96 3.46
C GLU A 202 -23.32 20.99 2.61
N PHE A 203 -22.48 20.14 3.23
CA PHE A 203 -21.68 19.14 2.52
C PHE A 203 -22.53 18.06 1.85
N GLN A 204 -23.82 17.92 2.20
CA GLN A 204 -24.75 17.08 1.46
C GLN A 204 -24.89 17.53 -0.01
N LYS A 205 -24.86 18.85 -0.26
CA LYS A 205 -24.93 19.40 -1.62
C LYS A 205 -23.61 19.21 -2.37
N GLU A 206 -22.49 19.39 -1.68
CA GLU A 206 -21.15 19.15 -2.25
C GLU A 206 -20.95 17.66 -2.58
N ALA A 207 -21.51 16.74 -1.78
CA ALA A 207 -21.50 15.31 -2.08
C ALA A 207 -22.13 14.99 -3.45
N TRP A 208 -23.18 15.72 -3.84
CA TRP A 208 -23.84 15.54 -5.14
C TRP A 208 -22.96 15.95 -6.33
N CYS A 209 -21.90 16.72 -6.13
CA CYS A 209 -20.92 17.02 -7.19
C CYS A 209 -20.30 15.71 -7.73
N PHE A 210 -19.95 14.75 -6.86
CA PHE A 210 -19.45 13.43 -7.27
C PHE A 210 -20.48 12.61 -8.06
N LYS A 211 -21.76 12.72 -7.70
CA LYS A 211 -22.87 12.05 -8.39
C LYS A 211 -23.10 12.65 -9.78
N HIS A 212 -23.15 13.97 -9.90
CA HIS A 212 -23.26 14.66 -11.18
C HIS A 212 -22.05 14.38 -12.06
N ASP A 213 -20.84 14.34 -11.48
CA ASP A 213 -19.61 13.98 -12.19
C ASP A 213 -19.72 12.60 -12.85
N ARG A 214 -20.16 11.61 -12.06
CA ARG A 214 -20.35 10.22 -12.48
C ARG A 214 -21.41 10.07 -13.57
N ILE A 215 -22.55 10.75 -13.42
CA ILE A 215 -23.63 10.77 -14.42
C ILE A 215 -23.14 11.41 -15.72
N ASN A 216 -22.39 12.52 -15.66
CA ASN A 216 -21.84 13.18 -16.85
C ASN A 216 -20.85 12.27 -17.60
N VAL A 217 -20.00 11.53 -16.88
CA VAL A 217 -19.10 10.53 -17.48
C VAL A 217 -19.87 9.36 -18.08
N GLN A 218 -20.91 8.86 -17.40
CA GLN A 218 -21.77 7.77 -17.89
C GLN A 218 -22.54 8.17 -19.16
N ASN A 219 -23.19 9.34 -19.17
CA ASN A 219 -23.91 9.85 -20.35
C ASN A 219 -22.95 10.03 -21.53
N ARG A 220 -21.77 10.63 -21.31
CA ARG A 220 -20.74 10.77 -22.35
C ARG A 220 -20.25 9.43 -22.93
N ILE A 221 -20.36 8.34 -22.19
CA ILE A 221 -20.06 6.97 -22.66
C ILE A 221 -21.26 6.40 -23.43
N ALA A 222 -22.48 6.56 -22.93
CA ALA A 222 -23.70 6.06 -23.55
C ALA A 222 -24.09 6.79 -24.85
N ASP A 223 -23.93 8.11 -24.90
CA ASP A 223 -24.27 8.97 -26.04
C ASP A 223 -23.25 8.87 -27.20
N SER A 224 -22.14 8.16 -27.00
CA SER A 224 -21.07 8.07 -27.98
C SER A 224 -21.16 6.80 -28.81
N ASN A 225 -21.42 6.97 -30.10
CA ASN A 225 -21.29 5.91 -31.11
C ASN A 225 -19.81 5.47 -31.34
N ASP A 226 -18.83 6.09 -30.68
CA ASP A 226 -17.42 5.69 -30.75
C ASP A 226 -17.10 4.68 -29.63
N SER A 227 -16.66 3.48 -30.02
CA SER A 227 -16.19 2.44 -29.09
C SER A 227 -14.95 2.84 -28.26
N ARG A 228 -14.35 4.01 -28.54
CA ARG A 228 -13.30 4.66 -27.73
C ARG A 228 -13.84 5.52 -26.59
N ALA A 229 -15.16 5.64 -26.42
CA ALA A 229 -15.78 6.31 -25.29
C ALA A 229 -15.64 5.47 -24.00
N ARG A 230 -14.44 5.48 -23.44
CA ARG A 230 -14.09 4.85 -22.16
C ARG A 230 -13.72 5.89 -21.12
N ILE A 231 -13.73 5.50 -19.85
CA ILE A 231 -13.15 6.30 -18.75
C ILE A 231 -11.65 6.50 -19.01
N ARG A 232 -11.16 7.72 -18.77
CA ARG A 232 -9.79 8.17 -19.04
C ARG A 232 -9.11 8.62 -17.75
N THR A 233 -7.78 8.68 -17.76
CA THR A 233 -6.98 9.28 -16.67
C THR A 233 -7.46 10.69 -16.29
N SER A 234 -7.87 11.50 -17.29
CA SER A 234 -8.43 12.84 -17.07
C SER A 234 -9.74 12.85 -16.27
N ASP A 235 -10.53 11.79 -16.31
CA ASP A 235 -11.74 11.69 -15.49
C ASP A 235 -11.40 11.44 -14.03
N VAL A 236 -10.36 10.64 -13.76
CA VAL A 236 -9.82 10.42 -12.41
C VAL A 236 -9.14 11.68 -11.88
N ALA A 237 -8.39 12.41 -12.71
CA ALA A 237 -7.77 13.68 -12.33
C ALA A 237 -8.81 14.70 -11.86
N ARG A 238 -9.86 14.91 -12.66
CA ARG A 238 -10.99 15.80 -12.34
C ARG A 238 -11.78 15.34 -11.11
N LEU A 239 -11.90 14.03 -10.89
CA LEU A 239 -12.51 13.48 -9.69
C LEU A 239 -11.68 13.77 -8.42
N MET A 240 -10.35 13.68 -8.53
CA MET A 240 -9.44 14.05 -7.44
C MET A 240 -9.43 15.57 -7.18
N GLU A 241 -9.55 16.39 -8.22
CA GLU A 241 -9.69 17.86 -8.12
C GLU A 241 -10.98 18.24 -7.37
N LEU A 242 -12.12 17.63 -7.71
CA LEU A 242 -13.38 17.79 -6.94
C LEU A 242 -13.19 17.39 -5.47
N PHE A 243 -12.50 16.27 -5.22
CA PHE A 243 -12.21 15.81 -3.86
C PHE A 243 -11.33 16.79 -3.07
N GLN A 244 -10.29 17.35 -3.71
CA GLN A 244 -9.41 18.37 -3.13
C GLN A 244 -10.20 19.64 -2.76
N VAL A 245 -11.00 20.18 -3.69
CA VAL A 245 -11.78 21.41 -3.46
C VAL A 245 -12.76 21.25 -2.30
N ILE A 246 -13.52 20.15 -2.27
CA ILE A 246 -14.51 19.91 -1.20
C ILE A 246 -13.81 19.61 0.14
N SER A 247 -12.65 18.94 0.13
CA SER A 247 -11.83 18.75 1.33
C SER A 247 -11.29 20.07 1.87
N ALA A 248 -10.90 21.02 1.01
CA ALA A 248 -10.43 22.34 1.41
C ALA A 248 -11.54 23.17 2.07
N LEU A 249 -12.77 23.11 1.53
CA LEU A 249 -13.94 23.73 2.17
C LEU A 249 -14.23 23.11 3.54
N CYS A 250 -14.14 21.79 3.67
CA CYS A 250 -14.32 21.07 4.93
C CYS A 250 -13.28 21.49 5.99
N PHE A 251 -12.01 21.58 5.58
CA PHE A 251 -10.90 22.04 6.42
C PHE A 251 -11.03 23.51 6.84
N GLN A 252 -11.44 24.40 5.93
CA GLN A 252 -11.70 25.81 6.26
C GLN A 252 -12.82 25.94 7.29
N LYS A 253 -13.88 25.12 7.18
CA LYS A 253 -14.96 25.09 8.16
C LYS A 253 -14.50 24.56 9.51
N SER A 254 -13.68 23.50 9.54
CA SER A 254 -13.16 22.94 10.79
C SER A 254 -12.17 23.83 11.52
N ASN A 255 -11.48 24.74 10.83
CA ASN A 255 -10.68 25.76 11.50
C ASN A 255 -11.53 26.91 12.09
N SER A 256 -12.80 27.03 11.67
CA SER A 256 -13.72 28.06 12.12
C SER A 256 -14.59 27.63 13.32
N GLN A 257 -14.74 26.33 13.53
CA GLN A 257 -15.38 25.72 14.70
C GLN A 257 -14.33 24.91 15.46
N THR A 258 -14.07 25.21 16.73
CA THR A 258 -12.89 24.76 17.50
C THR A 258 -12.75 23.25 17.80
N ASN A 259 -13.41 22.36 17.04
CA ASN A 259 -13.42 20.92 17.25
C ASN A 259 -12.95 20.12 16.01
N ILE A 260 -11.75 19.55 16.13
CA ILE A 260 -11.40 18.17 15.73
C ILE A 260 -11.87 17.72 14.33
N LEU A 261 -11.14 18.11 13.28
CA LEU A 261 -11.08 17.36 12.03
C LEU A 261 -9.62 17.14 11.59
N GLN A 262 -8.96 16.18 12.23
CA GLN A 262 -7.81 15.53 11.59
C GLN A 262 -8.34 14.55 10.53
N SER A 263 -8.85 15.12 9.42
CA SER A 263 -9.42 14.32 8.33
C SER A 263 -8.36 13.33 7.81
N SER A 264 -8.69 12.05 7.79
CA SER A 264 -7.73 10.96 7.66
C SER A 264 -8.12 10.03 6.51
N LEU A 265 -7.68 10.36 5.31
CA LEU A 265 -7.95 9.62 4.08
C LEU A 265 -7.04 8.37 3.99
N LEU A 266 -7.52 7.19 4.42
CA LEU A 266 -6.71 5.97 4.39
C LEU A 266 -7.01 5.10 3.16
N LYS A 267 -6.15 5.15 2.13
CA LYS A 267 -6.32 4.39 0.89
C LYS A 267 -5.40 3.15 0.88
N TYR A 268 -5.95 1.97 1.16
CA TYR A 268 -5.20 0.71 1.16
C TYR A 268 -4.85 0.27 -0.28
N LEU A 269 -3.61 0.52 -0.70
CA LEU A 269 -3.10 0.32 -2.05
C LEU A 269 -2.20 -0.92 -2.14
N GLU A 270 -2.71 -1.97 -2.80
CA GLU A 270 -1.88 -2.98 -3.48
C GLU A 270 -1.89 -2.60 -4.98
N PRO A 271 -0.92 -1.82 -5.48
CA PRO A 271 -1.08 -1.02 -6.69
C PRO A 271 -0.97 -1.83 -7.99
N VAL A 272 -0.54 -3.08 -7.89
CA VAL A 272 -0.41 -4.04 -9.00
C VAL A 272 -1.72 -4.21 -9.77
N LEU A 273 -2.89 -3.92 -9.16
CA LEU A 273 -4.18 -3.99 -9.83
C LEU A 273 -4.44 -2.86 -10.85
N ILE A 274 -3.81 -1.69 -10.73
CA ILE A 274 -4.08 -0.56 -11.64
C ILE A 274 -3.05 -0.58 -12.78
N GLN A 275 -3.44 -1.18 -13.90
CA GLN A 275 -2.59 -1.38 -15.09
C GLN A 275 -2.13 -0.07 -15.78
N SER A 276 -2.73 1.08 -15.45
CA SER A 276 -2.36 2.38 -16.03
C SER A 276 -1.40 3.14 -15.12
N THR A 277 -0.11 3.15 -15.48
CA THR A 277 0.94 3.95 -14.82
C THR A 277 0.55 5.42 -14.72
N ASP A 278 -0.04 6.00 -15.76
CA ASP A 278 -0.47 7.41 -15.78
C ASP A 278 -1.61 7.69 -14.78
N THR A 279 -2.60 6.79 -14.70
CA THR A 279 -3.69 6.90 -13.71
C THR A 279 -3.13 6.83 -12.31
N MET A 280 -2.21 5.90 -12.07
CA MET A 280 -1.62 5.70 -10.77
C MET A 280 -0.70 6.87 -10.38
N LYS A 281 0.10 7.41 -11.31
CA LYS A 281 0.88 8.64 -11.07
C LYS A 281 -0.05 9.81 -10.76
N CYS A 282 -1.11 10.01 -11.53
CA CYS A 282 -2.12 11.04 -11.27
C CYS A 282 -2.71 10.92 -9.85
N LEU A 283 -3.05 9.70 -9.40
CA LEU A 283 -3.50 9.47 -8.03
C LEU A 283 -2.44 9.84 -6.99
N LEU A 284 -1.17 9.45 -7.17
CA LEU A 284 -0.09 9.80 -6.24
C LEU A 284 0.16 11.30 -6.17
N ASP A 285 0.21 11.97 -7.33
CA ASP A 285 0.40 13.41 -7.43
C ASP A 285 -0.73 14.13 -6.68
N SER A 286 -1.99 13.68 -6.82
CA SER A 286 -3.11 14.19 -6.02
C SER A 286 -2.93 13.97 -4.51
N MET A 287 -2.40 12.83 -4.06
CA MET A 287 -2.10 12.63 -2.62
C MET A 287 -1.00 13.55 -2.11
N LEU A 288 -0.03 13.91 -2.96
CA LEU A 288 0.99 14.90 -2.62
C LEU A 288 0.41 16.32 -2.52
N VAL A 289 -0.53 16.70 -3.39
CA VAL A 289 -1.26 17.98 -3.26
C VAL A 289 -2.00 18.03 -1.92
N LEU A 290 -2.83 17.03 -1.61
CA LEU A 290 -3.62 16.94 -0.37
C LEU A 290 -2.77 17.00 0.90
N THR A 291 -1.56 16.42 0.89
CA THR A 291 -0.72 16.27 2.11
C THR A 291 0.39 17.30 2.24
N LYS A 292 1.02 17.73 1.14
CA LYS A 292 2.21 18.60 1.15
C LYS A 292 1.94 20.03 0.73
N GLN A 293 1.07 20.23 -0.26
CA GLN A 293 0.77 21.57 -0.79
C GLN A 293 -0.32 22.22 0.07
N ASP A 294 -1.49 21.59 0.15
CA ASP A 294 -2.66 22.17 0.81
C ASP A 294 -2.79 21.75 2.28
N LYS A 295 -2.07 20.70 2.70
CA LYS A 295 -2.08 20.13 4.07
C LYS A 295 -3.49 19.91 4.64
N LEU A 296 -4.38 19.28 3.86
CA LEU A 296 -5.80 19.11 4.20
C LEU A 296 -6.07 17.85 5.04
N CYS A 297 -5.38 16.75 4.72
CA CYS A 297 -5.65 15.44 5.30
C CYS A 297 -4.41 14.55 5.35
N HIS A 298 -4.37 13.61 6.30
CA HIS A 298 -3.38 12.53 6.25
C HIS A 298 -3.75 11.54 5.14
N VAL A 299 -2.75 11.06 4.39
CA VAL A 299 -2.92 9.96 3.45
C VAL A 299 -2.08 8.78 3.91
N ILE A 300 -2.69 7.61 4.02
CA ILE A 300 -1.99 6.38 4.38
C ILE A 300 -2.22 5.32 3.31
N HIS A 301 -1.14 4.80 2.73
CA HIS A 301 -1.15 3.55 1.96
C HIS A 301 -0.55 2.43 2.81
N ALA A 302 -1.10 1.22 2.69
CA ALA A 302 -0.53 0.03 3.32
C ALA A 302 -0.42 -1.09 2.27
N THR A 303 0.76 -1.70 2.16
CA THR A 303 1.10 -2.63 1.09
C THR A 303 1.83 -3.87 1.60
N SER A 304 1.69 -4.99 0.88
CA SER A 304 2.50 -6.22 1.03
C SER A 304 3.43 -6.46 -0.18
N ASP A 305 3.55 -5.47 -1.06
CA ASP A 305 4.42 -5.52 -2.24
C ASP A 305 5.80 -4.92 -1.92
N PRO A 306 6.88 -5.73 -1.89
CA PRO A 306 8.24 -5.25 -1.65
C PRO A 306 8.75 -4.27 -2.71
N PHE A 307 8.26 -4.36 -3.95
CA PHE A 307 8.70 -3.49 -5.04
C PHE A 307 8.03 -2.12 -5.03
N TYR A 308 7.01 -1.90 -4.20
CA TYR A 308 6.30 -0.63 -4.11
C TYR A 308 7.23 0.54 -3.76
N GLN A 309 8.24 0.33 -2.91
CA GLN A 309 9.21 1.38 -2.58
C GLN A 309 10.10 1.76 -3.77
N THR A 310 10.52 0.78 -4.58
CA THR A 310 11.27 1.03 -5.82
C THR A 310 10.43 1.79 -6.84
N TRP A 311 9.15 1.44 -6.95
CA TRP A 311 8.22 2.11 -7.86
C TRP A 311 7.85 3.54 -7.40
N LEU A 312 7.67 3.79 -6.09
CA LEU A 312 7.57 5.15 -5.53
C LEU A 312 8.81 6.01 -5.81
N ARG A 313 9.99 5.39 -5.86
CA ARG A 313 11.26 6.05 -6.20
C ARG A 313 11.30 6.43 -7.68
N GLN A 314 10.88 5.52 -8.58
CA GLN A 314 10.81 5.78 -10.02
C GLN A 314 9.87 6.94 -10.37
N LEU A 315 8.81 7.15 -9.59
CA LEU A 315 7.87 8.26 -9.78
C LEU A 315 8.27 9.55 -9.06
N ASN A 316 9.44 9.59 -8.40
CA ASN A 316 9.90 10.70 -7.56
C ASN A 316 8.90 11.09 -6.45
N VAL A 317 8.26 10.09 -5.83
CA VAL A 317 7.28 10.28 -4.74
C VAL A 317 7.86 9.85 -3.39
N MET A 318 8.79 8.88 -3.37
CA MET A 318 9.34 8.26 -2.16
C MET A 318 9.87 9.27 -1.12
N GLN A 319 10.60 10.31 -1.54
CA GLN A 319 11.17 11.33 -0.66
C GLN A 319 10.13 12.26 0.00
N HIS A 320 8.88 12.21 -0.46
CA HIS A 320 7.77 12.96 0.14
C HIS A 320 6.93 12.13 1.12
N CYS A 321 7.18 10.81 1.18
CA CYS A 321 6.46 9.87 2.04
C CYS A 321 7.15 9.66 3.39
N LYS A 322 6.38 9.54 4.47
CA LYS A 322 6.82 8.92 5.72
C LYS A 322 6.72 7.40 5.57
N ILE A 323 7.82 6.67 5.69
CA ILE A 323 7.82 5.20 5.54
C ILE A 323 7.82 4.54 6.93
N ILE A 324 6.90 3.60 7.16
CA ILE A 324 6.80 2.80 8.39
C ILE A 324 6.83 1.32 7.96
N ASN A 325 7.70 0.49 8.54
CA ASN A 325 7.70 -0.95 8.26
C ASN A 325 7.14 -1.73 9.45
N ILE A 326 6.19 -2.63 9.19
CA ILE A 326 5.53 -3.49 10.18
C ILE A 326 6.04 -4.93 9.99
N GLY A 327 6.92 -5.36 10.89
CA GLY A 327 7.44 -6.74 10.92
C GLY A 327 6.45 -7.71 11.57
N ASP A 328 6.88 -8.94 11.81
CA ASP A 328 6.13 -9.87 12.65
C ASP A 328 6.19 -9.43 14.15
N CYS A 329 5.49 -10.12 15.05
CA CYS A 329 5.55 -9.79 16.48
C CYS A 329 6.86 -10.30 17.12
N THR A 330 7.33 -9.66 18.19
CA THR A 330 8.50 -10.14 18.94
C THR A 330 8.22 -11.48 19.64
N LYS A 331 9.28 -12.19 20.06
CA LYS A 331 9.14 -13.45 20.83
C LYS A 331 8.35 -13.26 22.13
N ALA A 332 8.57 -12.16 22.85
CA ALA A 332 7.85 -11.84 24.09
C ALA A 332 6.37 -11.49 23.86
N GLU A 333 6.04 -10.71 22.82
CA GLU A 333 4.66 -10.44 22.41
C GLU A 333 3.94 -11.73 22.01
N THR A 334 4.61 -12.58 21.21
CA THR A 334 4.06 -13.85 20.73
C THR A 334 3.84 -14.84 21.87
N ARG A 335 4.76 -14.91 22.84
CA ARG A 335 4.60 -15.73 24.07
C ARG A 335 3.43 -15.24 24.93
N THR A 336 3.26 -13.93 25.04
CA THR A 336 2.12 -13.31 25.73
C THR A 336 0.81 -13.66 25.03
N PHE A 337 0.74 -13.49 23.71
CA PHE A 337 -0.41 -13.86 22.89
C PHE A 337 -0.75 -15.36 22.99
N PHE A 338 0.24 -16.23 22.93
CA PHE A 338 0.06 -17.67 23.07
C PHE A 338 -0.56 -18.04 24.42
N ARG A 339 0.00 -17.53 25.53
CA ARG A 339 -0.50 -17.79 26.88
C ARG A 339 -1.89 -17.21 27.12
N ASP A 340 -2.14 -15.97 26.70
CA ASP A 340 -3.31 -15.19 27.13
C ASP A 340 -4.49 -15.29 26.16
N HIS A 341 -4.26 -15.64 24.88
CA HIS A 341 -5.30 -15.69 23.84
C HIS A 341 -5.46 -17.06 23.17
N LEU A 342 -4.38 -17.86 23.02
CA LEU A 342 -4.45 -19.15 22.33
C LEU A 342 -4.72 -20.31 23.29
N ILE A 343 -3.91 -20.48 24.34
CA ILE A 343 -4.05 -21.55 25.34
C ILE A 343 -5.47 -21.62 25.97
N PRO A 344 -6.16 -20.51 26.30
CA PRO A 344 -7.53 -20.56 26.82
C PRO A 344 -8.54 -21.20 25.86
N ARG A 345 -8.29 -21.13 24.54
CA ARG A 345 -9.14 -21.75 23.51
C ARG A 345 -8.88 -23.25 23.34
N VAL A 346 -7.77 -23.76 23.88
CA VAL A 346 -7.39 -25.18 23.78
C VAL A 346 -7.99 -25.97 24.96
N PRO A 347 -8.65 -27.12 24.71
CA PRO A 347 -9.14 -28.02 25.77
C PRO A 347 -8.00 -28.47 26.70
N GLU A 348 -8.25 -28.52 28.01
CA GLU A 348 -7.22 -28.77 29.03
C GLU A 348 -6.34 -30.00 28.76
N ARG A 349 -6.97 -31.12 28.36
CA ARG A 349 -6.29 -32.38 28.00
C ARG A 349 -5.28 -32.26 26.84
N LEU A 350 -5.36 -31.22 26.02
CA LEU A 350 -4.48 -30.99 24.87
C LEU A 350 -3.39 -29.93 25.14
N ARG A 351 -3.55 -29.07 26.16
CA ARG A 351 -2.64 -27.94 26.43
C ARG A 351 -1.19 -28.38 26.62
N GLY A 352 -0.96 -29.49 27.33
CA GLY A 352 0.39 -30.01 27.61
C GLY A 352 1.13 -30.58 26.39
N ARG A 353 0.49 -30.65 25.22
CA ARG A 353 1.11 -31.08 23.95
C ARG A 353 1.55 -29.92 23.05
N LEU A 354 1.34 -28.67 23.48
CA LEU A 354 1.72 -27.48 22.74
C LEU A 354 2.97 -26.84 23.36
N GLU A 355 4.11 -27.03 22.71
CA GLU A 355 5.37 -26.41 23.11
C GLU A 355 5.56 -25.06 22.41
N PHE A 356 5.77 -23.99 23.20
CA PHE A 356 5.92 -22.65 22.64
C PHE A 356 7.19 -22.50 21.77
N GLU A 357 8.31 -23.11 22.15
CA GLU A 357 9.59 -22.90 21.45
C GLU A 357 9.57 -23.50 20.04
N GLY A 358 9.22 -24.79 19.87
CA GLY A 358 9.10 -25.40 18.53
C GLY A 358 8.03 -24.74 17.64
N LEU A 359 6.92 -24.27 18.22
CA LEU A 359 5.93 -23.48 17.49
C LEU A 359 6.46 -22.09 17.08
N TYR A 360 7.32 -21.47 17.90
CA TYR A 360 7.96 -20.18 17.55
C TYR A 360 9.10 -20.35 16.55
N GLU A 361 9.82 -21.45 16.57
CA GLU A 361 10.81 -21.80 15.55
C GLU A 361 10.15 -21.90 14.16
N ALA A 362 9.01 -22.61 14.07
CA ALA A 362 8.28 -22.78 12.82
C ALA A 362 7.44 -21.56 12.40
N PHE A 363 6.69 -20.93 13.31
CA PHE A 363 5.74 -19.87 12.97
C PHE A 363 6.23 -18.45 13.30
N GLY A 364 7.31 -18.31 14.07
CA GLY A 364 7.88 -17.02 14.51
C GLY A 364 6.82 -16.09 15.10
N GLY A 365 6.96 -14.79 14.85
CA GLY A 365 6.00 -13.78 15.28
C GLY A 365 4.67 -13.74 14.52
N LYS A 366 4.34 -14.76 13.71
CA LYS A 366 3.25 -14.70 12.72
C LYS A 366 1.90 -15.09 13.32
N LEU A 367 1.29 -14.22 14.13
CA LEU A 367 0.11 -14.54 14.94
C LEU A 367 -1.06 -15.20 14.16
N ALA A 368 -1.23 -14.90 12.87
CA ALA A 368 -2.20 -15.58 12.01
C ALA A 368 -1.92 -17.10 11.88
N HIS A 369 -0.66 -17.48 11.61
CA HIS A 369 -0.29 -18.90 11.50
C HIS A 369 -0.51 -19.65 12.81
N TRP A 370 -0.27 -18.99 13.95
CA TRP A 370 -0.58 -19.56 15.26
C TRP A 370 -2.09 -19.76 15.48
N GLN A 371 -2.93 -18.81 15.06
CA GLN A 371 -4.39 -18.93 15.21
C GLN A 371 -4.95 -20.08 14.35
N ASP A 372 -4.49 -20.19 13.11
CA ASP A 372 -4.90 -21.22 12.17
C ASP A 372 -4.41 -22.60 12.63
N PHE A 373 -3.11 -22.75 12.94
CA PHE A 373 -2.53 -23.99 13.47
C PHE A 373 -3.22 -24.47 14.74
N ILE A 374 -3.46 -23.59 15.73
CA ILE A 374 -4.13 -23.99 16.99
C ILE A 374 -5.58 -24.43 16.74
N THR A 375 -6.25 -23.85 15.75
CA THR A 375 -7.60 -24.26 15.35
C THR A 375 -7.59 -25.67 14.76
N ASP A 376 -6.69 -25.94 13.81
CA ASP A 376 -6.54 -27.26 13.19
C ASP A 376 -6.01 -28.33 14.17
N PHE A 377 -5.14 -27.95 15.11
CA PHE A 377 -4.68 -28.79 16.21
C PHE A 377 -5.82 -29.20 17.15
N VAL A 378 -6.74 -28.29 17.50
CA VAL A 378 -7.92 -28.64 18.32
C VAL A 378 -8.88 -29.54 17.53
N ASN A 379 -9.11 -29.24 16.25
CA ASN A 379 -9.96 -30.02 15.35
C ASN A 379 -9.46 -31.46 15.15
N SER A 380 -8.14 -31.65 15.05
CA SER A 380 -7.47 -32.97 14.95
C SER A 380 -7.27 -33.67 16.30
N HIS A 381 -7.89 -33.17 17.39
CA HIS A 381 -7.71 -33.70 18.75
C HIS A 381 -6.24 -33.76 19.21
N GLY A 382 -5.44 -32.81 18.73
CA GLY A 382 -4.01 -32.67 18.98
C GLY A 382 -3.13 -33.62 18.17
N GLN A 383 -3.64 -34.29 17.15
CA GLN A 383 -2.83 -35.20 16.30
C GLN A 383 -2.00 -34.46 15.25
N LEU A 384 -2.34 -33.21 14.93
CA LEU A 384 -1.58 -32.35 14.01
C LEU A 384 -0.18 -32.02 14.57
N ASP A 385 0.84 -32.19 13.74
CA ASP A 385 2.20 -31.70 13.96
C ASP A 385 2.53 -30.53 13.03
N ILE A 386 3.72 -29.94 13.16
CA ILE A 386 4.13 -28.79 12.35
C ILE A 386 4.26 -29.18 10.87
N ARG A 387 4.83 -30.36 10.57
CA ARG A 387 5.09 -30.84 9.20
C ARG A 387 3.81 -31.22 8.45
N SER A 388 2.73 -31.63 9.13
CA SER A 388 1.39 -31.77 8.51
C SER A 388 0.54 -30.50 8.51
N SER A 389 1.04 -29.38 9.06
CA SER A 389 0.29 -28.12 9.07
C SER A 389 0.07 -27.56 7.66
N SER A 390 -1.08 -26.94 7.44
CA SER A 390 -1.45 -26.35 6.15
C SER A 390 -0.44 -25.29 5.67
N HIS A 391 0.15 -24.52 6.59
CA HIS A 391 1.19 -23.54 6.28
C HIS A 391 2.53 -24.16 5.88
N PHE A 392 2.95 -25.24 6.54
CA PHE A 392 4.16 -25.97 6.18
C PHE A 392 4.03 -26.58 4.79
N LEU A 393 2.95 -27.34 4.56
CA LEU A 393 2.69 -28.02 3.29
C LEU A 393 2.61 -27.02 2.12
N GLN A 394 2.05 -25.82 2.34
CA GLN A 394 2.03 -24.76 1.34
C GLN A 394 3.43 -24.19 1.05
N ALA A 395 4.27 -23.99 2.07
CA ALA A 395 5.62 -23.48 1.90
C ALA A 395 6.54 -24.50 1.22
N HIS A 396 6.53 -25.75 1.69
CA HIS A 396 7.29 -26.88 1.14
C HIS A 396 6.91 -27.16 -0.31
N ALA A 397 5.61 -27.24 -0.63
CA ALA A 397 5.15 -27.40 -2.00
C ALA A 397 5.55 -26.23 -2.91
N LEU A 398 5.54 -24.98 -2.41
CA LEU A 398 5.98 -23.82 -3.19
C LEU A 398 7.48 -23.87 -3.51
N LEU A 399 8.33 -24.26 -2.55
CA LEU A 399 9.76 -24.45 -2.76
C LEU A 399 10.01 -25.53 -3.82
N ASN A 400 9.40 -26.70 -3.67
CA ASN A 400 9.56 -27.82 -4.60
C ASN A 400 9.04 -27.51 -6.01
N LEU A 401 7.92 -26.79 -6.15
CA LEU A 401 7.45 -26.30 -7.46
C LEU A 401 8.47 -25.36 -8.12
N HIS A 402 9.10 -24.45 -7.37
CA HIS A 402 10.16 -23.59 -7.92
C HIS A 402 11.40 -24.38 -8.31
N ILE A 403 11.81 -25.38 -7.53
CA ILE A 403 12.95 -26.26 -7.86
C ILE A 403 12.68 -27.05 -9.15
N ILE A 404 11.48 -27.66 -9.28
CA ILE A 404 11.09 -28.43 -10.47
C ILE A 404 11.00 -27.55 -11.72
N HIS A 405 10.36 -26.37 -11.64
CA HIS A 405 10.25 -25.48 -12.81
C HIS A 405 11.59 -24.88 -13.22
N SER A 406 12.47 -24.58 -12.26
CA SER A 406 13.80 -24.01 -12.54
C SER A 406 14.84 -25.03 -13.03
N SER A 407 14.68 -26.32 -12.72
CA SER A 407 15.51 -27.38 -13.33
C SER A 407 15.11 -27.66 -14.78
N GLN A 408 13.80 -27.74 -15.07
CA GLN A 408 13.30 -27.93 -16.44
C GLN A 408 13.70 -26.77 -17.37
N ALA A 409 13.68 -25.53 -16.88
CA ALA A 409 14.11 -24.36 -17.64
C ALA A 409 15.59 -24.42 -18.06
N ALA A 410 16.46 -25.05 -17.25
CA ALA A 410 17.88 -25.22 -17.57
C ALA A 410 18.14 -26.28 -18.66
N THR A 411 17.24 -27.27 -18.80
CA THR A 411 17.32 -28.33 -19.83
C THR A 411 16.73 -27.92 -21.19
N GLY A 412 16.24 -26.69 -21.33
CA GLY A 412 15.72 -26.17 -22.59
C GLY A 412 16.82 -26.02 -23.66
N ALA A 413 16.84 -26.95 -24.62
CA ALA A 413 17.73 -26.89 -25.77
C ALA A 413 17.63 -25.53 -26.51
N PRO A 414 18.73 -25.01 -27.09
CA PRO A 414 18.71 -23.73 -27.78
C PRO A 414 17.69 -23.73 -28.92
N PRO A 415 16.98 -22.61 -29.16
CA PRO A 415 16.01 -22.52 -30.24
C PRO A 415 16.74 -22.72 -31.59
N GLY A 416 16.42 -23.82 -32.27
CA GLY A 416 16.96 -24.13 -33.58
C GLY A 416 16.65 -23.00 -34.58
N PRO A 417 17.60 -22.64 -35.47
CA PRO A 417 17.40 -21.57 -36.42
C PRO A 417 16.48 -22.02 -37.58
N GLY A 418 15.16 -21.83 -37.38
CA GLY A 418 14.14 -21.94 -38.42
C GLY A 418 13.11 -23.05 -38.17
N ASP A 419 11.86 -22.64 -37.90
CA ASP A 419 10.83 -22.74 -38.93
C ASP A 419 9.65 -21.80 -38.62
N ASN A 420 9.06 -21.22 -39.68
CA ASN A 420 7.81 -20.46 -39.60
C ASN A 420 6.62 -21.40 -39.90
N ASP A 421 5.46 -21.08 -39.34
CA ASP A 421 4.15 -21.68 -39.63
C ASP A 421 4.02 -23.22 -39.49
N THR A 422 3.35 -23.68 -38.43
CA THR A 422 1.98 -24.21 -38.61
C THR A 422 1.21 -24.39 -37.30
N SER A 423 -0.10 -24.16 -37.37
CA SER A 423 -1.05 -24.40 -36.30
C SER A 423 -1.45 -25.88 -36.21
N TYR A 424 -1.08 -26.60 -35.14
CA TYR A 424 -1.68 -27.91 -34.83
C TYR A 424 -2.00 -28.09 -33.34
N THR A 425 -3.31 -28.16 -33.09
CA THR A 425 -4.01 -28.98 -32.06
C THR A 425 -3.26 -29.31 -30.77
N ALA A 426 -3.66 -28.63 -29.69
CA ALA A 426 -3.44 -29.12 -28.34
C ALA A 426 -4.20 -30.44 -28.11
N SER A 427 -3.45 -31.54 -27.99
CA SER A 427 -3.90 -32.80 -27.40
C SER A 427 -3.27 -32.96 -26.02
N ALA A 428 -4.03 -33.53 -25.09
CA ALA A 428 -3.69 -33.55 -23.67
C ALA A 428 -2.33 -34.22 -23.41
N ARG A 429 -1.44 -33.54 -22.66
CA ARG A 429 -0.41 -34.24 -21.88
C ARG A 429 -0.94 -34.48 -20.48
N GLU A 430 -0.98 -35.77 -20.18
CA GLU A 430 -1.76 -36.40 -19.13
C GLU A 430 -1.13 -36.21 -17.74
N SER A 431 -1.97 -36.11 -16.72
CA SER A 431 -1.60 -35.79 -15.35
C SER A 431 -0.75 -36.89 -14.69
N LEU A 432 0.54 -36.62 -14.43
CA LEU A 432 1.44 -37.55 -13.73
C LEU A 432 1.42 -37.39 -12.19
N HIS A 433 0.24 -37.45 -11.56
CA HIS A 433 0.10 -37.74 -10.12
C HIS A 433 -1.27 -38.41 -9.85
N PRO A 434 -1.34 -39.74 -9.63
CA PRO A 434 -2.62 -40.46 -9.52
C PRO A 434 -3.38 -40.23 -8.20
N ASN A 435 -2.79 -39.58 -7.20
CA ASN A 435 -3.39 -39.42 -5.85
C ASN A 435 -3.81 -37.98 -5.50
N LEU A 436 -3.66 -37.01 -6.40
CA LEU A 436 -4.15 -35.64 -6.21
C LEU A 436 -5.28 -35.35 -7.19
N GLY A 437 -6.52 -35.59 -6.74
CA GLY A 437 -7.72 -35.35 -7.54
C GLY A 437 -7.93 -33.86 -7.88
N PRO A 438 -8.89 -33.53 -8.77
CA PRO A 438 -9.07 -32.19 -9.33
C PRO A 438 -9.58 -31.11 -8.34
N ALA A 439 -9.57 -31.38 -7.04
CA ALA A 439 -9.78 -30.41 -5.98
C ALA A 439 -8.51 -29.55 -5.76
N GLY A 440 -8.09 -28.84 -6.81
CA GLY A 440 -6.89 -28.00 -6.77
C GLY A 440 -6.98 -26.94 -5.67
N PHE A 441 -5.94 -26.89 -4.82
CA PHE A 441 -5.76 -25.84 -3.82
C PHE A 441 -5.75 -24.47 -4.52
N LYS A 442 -6.87 -23.74 -4.42
CA LYS A 442 -6.90 -22.32 -4.77
C LYS A 442 -6.13 -21.56 -3.70
N ILE A 443 -4.83 -21.34 -3.95
CA ILE A 443 -4.01 -20.42 -3.18
C ILE A 443 -4.75 -19.09 -3.13
N TYR A 444 -5.13 -18.65 -1.92
CA TYR A 444 -5.82 -17.38 -1.71
C TYR A 444 -4.85 -16.21 -1.93
N SER A 445 -4.59 -15.88 -3.19
CA SER A 445 -3.83 -14.71 -3.62
C SER A 445 -4.32 -14.28 -5.01
N PRO A 446 -5.18 -13.25 -5.12
CA PRO A 446 -5.75 -12.80 -6.39
C PRO A 446 -4.75 -11.99 -7.25
N ILE A 447 -3.45 -12.29 -7.15
CA ILE A 447 -2.35 -11.43 -7.61
C ILE A 447 -1.61 -12.03 -8.83
N SER A 448 -1.68 -13.34 -9.05
CA SER A 448 -1.20 -13.97 -10.30
C SER A 448 -2.28 -13.88 -11.38
N ASN A 449 -2.15 -12.91 -12.27
CA ASN A 449 -2.98 -12.75 -13.47
C ASN A 449 -2.80 -13.99 -14.39
N PRO A 450 -3.82 -14.82 -14.64
CA PRO A 450 -3.66 -16.14 -15.28
C PRO A 450 -3.57 -16.07 -16.83
N GLN A 451 -3.00 -14.99 -17.37
CA GLN A 451 -3.13 -14.63 -18.79
C GLN A 451 -1.81 -14.40 -19.53
N GLN A 452 -0.63 -14.44 -18.86
CA GLN A 452 0.66 -14.27 -19.54
C GLN A 452 1.76 -15.19 -18.99
N GLY A 453 2.28 -16.04 -19.86
CA GLY A 453 3.54 -16.76 -19.69
C GLY A 453 3.44 -18.06 -18.90
N TYR A 454 4.06 -19.12 -19.43
CA TYR A 454 4.53 -20.24 -18.62
C TYR A 454 5.47 -19.71 -17.52
N TYR A 455 5.45 -20.32 -16.33
CA TYR A 455 6.36 -20.00 -15.23
C TYR A 455 7.81 -20.42 -15.56
N SER A 456 8.46 -19.68 -16.46
CA SER A 456 9.91 -19.71 -16.60
C SER A 456 10.50 -19.06 -15.35
N ALA A 457 11.15 -19.83 -14.49
CA ALA A 457 11.81 -19.29 -13.32
C ALA A 457 12.94 -18.34 -13.76
N ASP A 458 12.98 -17.13 -13.20
CA ASP A 458 14.05 -16.14 -13.45
C ASP A 458 15.40 -16.57 -12.81
N PHE A 459 15.44 -17.71 -12.08
CA PHE A 459 16.57 -18.29 -11.36
C PHE A 459 16.65 -19.81 -11.57
N THR A 460 17.81 -20.41 -11.34
CA THR A 460 18.01 -21.88 -11.41
C THR A 460 17.78 -22.57 -10.06
N ALA A 461 17.50 -23.89 -10.08
CA ALA A 461 17.32 -24.70 -8.87
C ALA A 461 18.52 -24.59 -7.91
N MET A 462 19.74 -24.65 -8.45
CA MET A 462 20.98 -24.53 -7.67
C MET A 462 21.15 -23.14 -7.05
N GLN A 463 20.70 -22.06 -7.72
CA GLN A 463 20.69 -20.72 -7.13
C GLN A 463 19.72 -20.63 -5.95
N LEU A 464 18.54 -21.25 -6.06
CA LEU A 464 17.55 -21.31 -4.98
C LEU A 464 18.06 -22.12 -3.78
N LEU A 465 18.54 -23.35 -3.99
CA LEU A 465 19.11 -24.20 -2.93
C LEU A 465 20.27 -23.49 -2.20
N LYS A 466 21.16 -22.82 -2.94
CA LYS A 466 22.27 -22.04 -2.37
C LYS A 466 21.80 -20.85 -1.52
N VAL A 467 20.68 -20.21 -1.87
CA VAL A 467 20.07 -19.14 -1.06
C VAL A 467 19.42 -19.71 0.21
N MET A 468 18.71 -20.83 0.08
CA MET A 468 18.09 -21.54 1.19
C MET A 468 19.15 -21.97 2.21
N SER A 469 20.21 -22.66 1.77
CA SER A 469 21.33 -23.13 2.60
C SER A 469 22.06 -22.02 3.36
N ARG A 470 22.02 -20.77 2.87
CA ARG A 470 22.53 -19.63 3.65
C ARG A 470 21.50 -19.12 4.66
N LEU A 471 20.22 -19.04 4.30
CA LEU A 471 19.15 -18.52 5.17
C LEU A 471 18.72 -19.48 6.28
N THR A 472 19.07 -20.77 6.22
CA THR A 472 18.79 -21.74 7.27
C THR A 472 19.88 -21.82 8.33
N LYS A 473 21.03 -21.16 8.12
CA LYS A 473 22.08 -21.04 9.15
C LYS A 473 21.59 -20.19 10.33
N PRO A 474 21.83 -20.61 11.58
CA PRO A 474 21.28 -19.94 12.76
C PRO A 474 21.70 -18.47 12.87
N ASP A 475 22.95 -18.17 12.49
CA ASP A 475 23.52 -16.81 12.57
C ASP A 475 23.24 -15.95 11.33
N THR A 476 22.43 -16.42 10.36
CA THR A 476 22.10 -15.69 9.12
C THR A 476 20.62 -15.25 9.10
N PRO A 477 20.24 -14.18 9.81
CA PRO A 477 18.87 -13.69 9.82
C PRO A 477 18.41 -13.12 8.47
N TYR A 478 19.32 -12.65 7.62
CA TYR A 478 19.03 -12.10 6.28
C TYR A 478 20.23 -12.22 5.34
N LEU A 479 19.99 -12.01 4.03
CA LEU A 479 21.03 -11.82 3.02
C LEU A 479 21.03 -10.37 2.50
N PRO A 480 22.20 -9.72 2.30
CA PRO A 480 22.24 -8.39 1.70
C PRO A 480 21.86 -8.42 0.21
N TYR A 481 20.80 -7.70 -0.17
CA TYR A 481 20.23 -7.73 -1.52
C TYR A 481 21.26 -7.43 -2.62
N PHE A 482 22.03 -6.34 -2.48
CA PHE A 482 22.99 -5.93 -3.52
C PHE A 482 24.14 -6.92 -3.72
N MET A 483 24.57 -7.62 -2.66
CA MET A 483 25.62 -8.64 -2.77
C MET A 483 25.09 -9.88 -3.46
N LEU A 484 23.89 -10.34 -3.08
CA LEU A 484 23.24 -11.47 -3.74
C LEU A 484 22.94 -11.17 -5.22
N CYS A 485 22.54 -9.93 -5.54
CA CYS A 485 22.35 -9.48 -6.93
C CYS A 485 23.65 -9.41 -7.74
N ARG A 486 24.80 -9.12 -7.11
CA ARG A 486 26.12 -9.20 -7.75
C ARG A 486 26.55 -10.65 -8.01
N GLU A 487 26.17 -11.57 -7.13
CA GLU A 487 26.55 -12.98 -7.20
C GLU A 487 25.66 -13.81 -8.15
N LEU A 488 24.33 -13.63 -8.08
CA LEU A 488 23.34 -14.45 -8.80
C LEU A 488 22.69 -13.71 -9.98
N GLY A 489 22.86 -12.39 -10.07
CA GLY A 489 22.17 -11.51 -11.00
C GLY A 489 20.84 -10.99 -10.46
N VAL A 490 20.52 -9.73 -10.78
CA VAL A 490 19.30 -9.05 -10.32
C VAL A 490 18.02 -9.80 -10.71
N ARG A 491 17.96 -10.37 -11.93
CA ARG A 491 16.78 -11.12 -12.38
C ARG A 491 16.47 -12.32 -11.48
N ALA A 492 17.49 -13.10 -11.11
CA ALA A 492 17.33 -14.28 -10.26
C ALA A 492 16.80 -13.90 -8.87
N VAL A 493 17.40 -12.89 -8.24
CA VAL A 493 17.01 -12.40 -6.91
C VAL A 493 15.60 -11.79 -6.93
N ASP A 494 15.29 -10.92 -7.89
CA ASP A 494 13.94 -10.39 -8.08
C ASP A 494 12.94 -11.50 -8.39
N GLY A 495 13.36 -12.54 -9.10
CA GLY A 495 12.59 -13.76 -9.39
C GLY A 495 12.18 -14.49 -8.12
N MET A 496 13.09 -14.67 -7.17
CA MET A 496 12.79 -15.30 -5.87
C MET A 496 11.82 -14.44 -5.01
N VAL A 497 11.91 -13.11 -5.11
CA VAL A 497 10.97 -12.19 -4.43
C VAL A 497 9.58 -12.24 -5.08
N LYS A 498 9.50 -12.15 -6.42
CA LYS A 498 8.24 -12.28 -7.19
C LYS A 498 7.60 -13.65 -7.00
N GLY A 499 8.41 -14.70 -6.94
CA GLY A 499 8.02 -16.08 -6.67
C GLY A 499 7.55 -16.33 -5.24
N ARG A 500 7.50 -15.30 -4.38
CA ARG A 500 7.08 -15.37 -2.98
C ARG A 500 7.94 -16.31 -2.11
N VAL A 501 9.19 -16.52 -2.48
CA VAL A 501 10.19 -17.22 -1.64
C VAL A 501 10.79 -16.23 -0.62
N LEU A 502 11.18 -15.05 -1.11
CA LEU A 502 11.82 -14.00 -0.31
C LEU A 502 10.95 -12.74 -0.16
N ASP A 503 11.15 -12.02 0.95
CA ASP A 503 10.70 -10.65 1.17
C ASP A 503 11.92 -9.69 1.15
N LEU A 504 11.73 -8.49 0.59
CA LEU A 504 12.79 -7.49 0.39
C LEU A 504 12.50 -6.28 1.28
N ARG A 505 13.23 -6.18 2.40
CA ARG A 505 13.06 -5.13 3.41
C ARG A 505 14.11 -4.03 3.22
N TRP A 506 13.66 -2.84 2.82
CA TRP A 506 14.52 -1.64 2.67
C TRP A 506 14.76 -0.89 3.99
N ILE A 507 13.87 -1.06 4.97
CA ILE A 507 13.87 -0.34 6.25
C ILE A 507 13.54 -1.35 7.35
N GLU A 508 14.16 -1.23 8.52
CA GLU A 508 13.89 -2.12 9.64
C GLU A 508 12.44 -1.96 10.16
N PRO A 509 11.79 -3.04 10.61
CA PRO A 509 10.53 -2.97 11.35
C PRO A 509 10.59 -2.04 12.56
N VAL A 510 9.45 -1.45 12.93
CA VAL A 510 9.31 -0.65 14.17
C VAL A 510 9.73 -1.43 15.41
N SER A 511 9.37 -2.71 15.48
CA SER A 511 9.78 -3.64 16.54
C SER A 511 10.74 -4.68 15.96
N LYS A 512 11.97 -4.76 16.50
CA LYS A 512 12.96 -5.76 16.07
C LYS A 512 12.57 -7.14 16.59
N GLU A 513 12.40 -8.10 15.69
CA GLU A 513 11.95 -9.48 15.98
C GLU A 513 12.81 -10.18 17.07
N ASN A 514 14.12 -9.87 17.12
CA ASN A 514 15.11 -10.41 18.08
C ASN A 514 15.64 -9.39 19.12
N GLY A 515 15.05 -8.19 19.23
CA GLY A 515 15.67 -7.05 19.92
C GLY A 515 15.92 -7.19 21.44
N GLU A 516 15.35 -8.21 22.08
CA GLU A 516 15.61 -8.51 23.50
C GLU A 516 16.89 -9.34 23.69
N GLU A 517 17.22 -10.26 22.78
CA GLU A 517 18.44 -11.07 22.83
C GLU A 517 19.70 -10.23 22.50
N GLU A 518 19.59 -9.28 21.56
CA GLU A 518 20.67 -8.32 21.30
C GLU A 518 20.98 -7.46 22.55
N ARG A 519 19.94 -6.99 23.27
CA ARG A 519 20.13 -6.27 24.54
C ARG A 519 20.71 -7.15 25.64
N ALA A 520 20.30 -8.41 25.73
CA ALA A 520 20.85 -9.36 26.70
C ALA A 520 22.34 -9.64 26.42
N ARG A 521 22.71 -9.88 25.15
CA ARG A 521 24.10 -10.06 24.72
C ARG A 521 24.95 -8.80 24.98
N ALA A 522 24.46 -7.61 24.61
CA ALA A 522 25.14 -6.34 24.87
C ALA A 522 25.27 -6.02 26.38
N SER A 523 24.40 -6.57 27.22
CA SER A 523 24.51 -6.44 28.69
C SER A 523 25.53 -7.41 29.31
N LEU A 524 25.91 -8.47 28.59
CA LEU A 524 26.87 -9.49 29.05
C LEU A 524 28.31 -9.21 28.60
N THR A 525 28.52 -8.42 27.55
CA THR A 525 29.85 -7.99 27.08
C THR A 525 30.36 -6.69 27.75
N GLY A 526 29.60 -6.14 28.70
CA GLY A 526 29.97 -4.95 29.45
C GLY A 526 31.11 -5.20 30.44
N TYR A 527 32.34 -4.87 30.03
CA TYR A 527 33.51 -4.86 30.93
C TYR A 527 33.27 -4.01 32.18
N PRO A 528 33.59 -4.50 33.40
CA PRO A 528 33.40 -3.76 34.63
C PRO A 528 34.53 -2.73 34.84
N GLY A 529 34.46 -1.57 34.20
CA GLY A 529 35.46 -0.51 34.34
C GLY A 529 34.98 0.87 33.87
N HIS A 530 34.98 1.84 34.79
CA HIS A 530 34.72 3.28 34.58
C HIS A 530 33.39 3.68 33.91
N GLY A 531 32.38 3.92 34.76
CA GLY A 531 31.17 4.61 34.33
C GLY A 531 31.40 6.10 34.04
N LEU A 532 31.14 6.49 32.79
CA LEU A 532 30.64 7.82 32.43
C LEU A 532 29.26 7.65 31.79
N PRO A 533 28.28 8.53 32.08
CA PRO A 533 26.94 8.39 31.53
C PRO A 533 26.94 8.72 30.03
N MET A 534 26.79 7.68 29.19
CA MET A 534 26.51 7.86 27.78
C MET A 534 25.15 8.58 27.59
N PRO A 535 25.06 9.59 26.71
CA PRO A 535 23.77 10.18 26.36
C PRO A 535 22.90 9.14 25.61
N PRO A 536 21.56 9.29 25.63
CA PRO A 536 20.67 8.39 24.89
C PRO A 536 20.98 8.44 23.39
N PRO A 537 20.80 7.33 22.65
CA PRO A 537 21.14 7.25 21.24
C PRO A 537 20.35 8.27 20.42
N MET A 538 21.08 9.16 19.73
CA MET A 538 20.50 10.13 18.81
C MET A 538 19.75 9.40 17.68
N ASN A 539 18.47 9.71 17.51
CA ASN A 539 17.64 9.18 16.43
C ASN A 539 18.02 9.87 15.10
N TYR A 540 18.90 9.24 14.33
CA TYR A 540 19.46 9.76 13.07
C TYR A 540 18.41 10.15 12.01
N ASN A 541 17.15 9.68 12.14
CA ASN A 541 16.06 10.02 11.23
C ASN A 541 15.67 11.51 11.20
N ALA A 542 16.10 12.32 12.18
CA ALA A 542 15.80 13.76 12.20
C ALA A 542 16.74 14.61 11.31
N ALA A 543 18.01 14.22 11.15
CA ALA A 543 19.03 15.07 10.55
C ALA A 543 18.89 15.24 9.02
N MET A 544 18.46 14.19 8.31
CA MET A 544 18.23 14.25 6.86
C MET A 544 17.01 15.09 6.44
N ALA A 545 16.09 15.40 7.36
CA ALA A 545 14.88 16.15 7.06
C ALA A 545 15.05 17.68 7.16
N ALA A 546 16.13 18.17 7.78
CA ALA A 546 16.32 19.58 8.08
C ALA A 546 16.89 20.43 6.92
N SER A 547 17.53 19.80 5.93
CA SER A 547 18.27 20.50 4.86
C SER A 547 17.44 20.86 3.62
N ALA A 548 16.11 20.69 3.66
CA ALA A 548 15.22 20.85 2.51
C ALA A 548 14.06 21.84 2.79
N SER A 549 14.38 23.06 3.23
CA SER A 549 13.43 24.18 3.30
C SER A 549 14.06 25.44 2.71
N GLY A 550 13.98 25.60 1.39
CA GLY A 550 14.45 26.80 0.71
C GLY A 550 13.39 27.90 0.71
N THR A 551 13.61 28.99 1.46
CA THR A 551 12.90 30.26 1.21
C THR A 551 13.66 31.48 1.74
N ALA A 552 13.74 32.51 0.88
CA ALA A 552 13.90 33.94 1.19
C ALA A 552 15.08 34.41 2.08
N VAL A 553 16.17 34.76 1.38
CA VAL A 553 16.95 36.01 1.49
C VAL A 553 16.59 36.97 2.65
N ASN A 554 17.58 37.30 3.48
CA ASN A 554 17.60 38.55 4.24
C ASN A 554 19.02 39.15 4.18
N ASP A 555 19.18 40.28 3.49
CA ASP A 555 20.46 40.99 3.32
C ASP A 555 20.89 41.70 4.62
N GLN A 556 21.73 41.08 5.45
CA GLN A 556 22.56 41.79 6.46
C GLN A 556 23.66 40.94 7.14
N LEU A 557 24.59 40.36 6.37
CA LEU A 557 25.88 39.93 6.91
C LEU A 557 27.01 40.38 5.97
N GLY A 558 28.07 40.95 6.55
CA GLY A 558 29.24 41.43 5.81
C GLY A 558 30.07 40.31 5.19
N PRO A 559 31.04 40.62 4.31
CA PRO A 559 31.87 39.62 3.67
C PRO A 559 32.65 38.79 4.71
N PRO A 560 32.77 37.47 4.52
CA PRO A 560 33.62 36.65 5.38
C PRO A 560 35.10 37.06 5.24
N PRO A 561 35.93 36.85 6.27
CA PRO A 561 37.36 37.09 6.17
C PRO A 561 37.98 36.19 5.09
N PRO A 562 39.07 36.63 4.42
CA PRO A 562 39.81 35.78 3.51
C PRO A 562 40.35 34.56 4.26
N ILE A 563 40.21 33.38 3.64
CA ILE A 563 40.85 32.15 4.09
C ILE A 563 42.24 32.14 3.46
N ASP A 564 43.30 32.09 4.26
CA ASP A 564 44.65 31.93 3.76
C ASP A 564 44.79 30.52 3.14
N GLU A 565 45.10 30.46 1.84
CA GLU A 565 45.20 29.21 1.07
C GLU A 565 46.55 28.47 1.26
N GLU A 566 47.40 28.89 2.20
CA GLU A 566 48.80 28.41 2.29
C GLU A 566 49.02 27.10 3.10
N ASP A 567 48.02 26.55 3.79
CA ASP A 567 48.17 25.37 4.66
C ASP A 567 47.34 24.12 4.23
N MET A 568 47.09 23.96 2.92
CA MET A 568 46.51 22.73 2.34
C MET A 568 47.59 21.84 1.73
N ILE A 569 48.29 21.07 2.57
CA ILE A 569 49.29 20.08 2.11
C ILE A 569 48.55 18.90 1.43
N PRO A 570 48.81 18.60 0.14
CA PRO A 570 48.23 17.43 -0.50
C PRO A 570 48.88 16.15 0.04
N VAL A 571 48.10 15.33 0.73
CA VAL A 571 48.53 13.99 1.18
C VAL A 571 48.78 13.11 -0.05
N PRO A 572 49.99 12.60 -0.30
CA PRO A 572 50.24 11.72 -1.44
C PRO A 572 49.64 10.34 -1.22
N ASP A 573 49.04 9.75 -2.27
CA ASP A 573 48.40 8.41 -2.26
C ASP A 573 49.32 7.24 -1.83
N MET A 574 50.60 7.48 -1.55
CA MET A 574 51.54 6.47 -1.05
C MET A 574 51.44 6.18 0.46
N GLU A 575 50.92 7.10 1.29
CA GLU A 575 50.90 6.86 2.75
C GLU A 575 49.84 5.84 3.18
N MET A 576 48.77 5.66 2.41
CA MET A 576 47.73 4.65 2.68
C MET A 576 48.24 3.20 2.55
N ARG A 577 49.47 2.98 2.05
CA ARG A 577 50.11 1.65 1.95
C ARG A 577 51.19 1.38 3.00
N ARG A 578 51.53 2.34 3.89
CA ARG A 578 52.60 2.15 4.90
C ARG A 578 52.16 1.49 6.21
N ASN A 579 50.86 1.47 6.53
CA ASN A 579 50.36 0.83 7.77
C ASN A 579 50.40 -0.71 7.77
N ILE A 580 50.91 -1.35 6.71
CA ILE A 580 51.04 -2.82 6.63
C ILE A 580 52.29 -3.34 7.40
N HIS A 581 53.17 -2.46 7.90
CA HIS A 581 54.43 -2.83 8.55
C HIS A 581 54.58 -2.43 10.04
N SER A 582 53.55 -1.86 10.67
CA SER A 582 53.50 -1.82 12.14
C SER A 582 53.09 -3.20 12.64
N GLY A 583 54.03 -3.95 13.23
CA GLY A 583 53.83 -5.31 13.78
C GLY A 583 52.93 -5.38 15.03
N VAL A 584 51.88 -4.57 15.07
CA VAL A 584 50.73 -4.76 15.95
C VAL A 584 49.88 -5.86 15.30
N PRO A 585 49.53 -6.95 16.01
CA PRO A 585 48.56 -7.91 15.49
C PRO A 585 47.22 -7.17 15.29
N VAL A 586 46.83 -6.98 14.03
CA VAL A 586 45.44 -6.64 13.71
C VAL A 586 44.64 -7.89 14.00
N ASP A 587 43.66 -7.78 14.89
CA ASP A 587 42.83 -8.91 15.30
C ASP A 587 41.96 -9.34 14.10
N PRO A 588 42.08 -10.59 13.59
CA PRO A 588 41.36 -11.02 12.39
C PRO A 588 39.82 -11.10 12.55
N TYR A 589 39.27 -10.65 13.68
CA TYR A 589 37.85 -10.59 13.97
C TYR A 589 37.21 -9.18 13.80
N GLU A 590 37.98 -8.13 13.46
CA GLU A 590 37.42 -6.77 13.23
C GLU A 590 36.98 -6.48 11.77
N GLU A 591 37.24 -7.36 10.79
CA GLU A 591 36.78 -7.13 9.40
C GLU A 591 35.28 -7.43 9.17
N ASP A 592 34.61 -8.16 10.07
CA ASP A 592 33.31 -8.80 9.79
C ASP A 592 32.03 -7.93 9.98
N TYR A 593 32.15 -6.69 10.46
CA TYR A 593 30.99 -5.83 10.74
C TYR A 593 31.04 -4.43 10.14
N ILE A 594 31.44 -4.32 8.86
CA ILE A 594 30.88 -3.24 8.03
C ILE A 594 29.37 -3.50 7.93
N GLU A 595 28.56 -2.76 8.70
CA GLU A 595 27.10 -2.81 8.63
C GLU A 595 26.67 -2.47 7.19
N LEU A 596 26.42 -3.52 6.39
CA LEU A 596 26.40 -3.36 4.95
C LEU A 596 25.10 -2.67 4.51
N VAL A 597 25.22 -1.36 4.32
CA VAL A 597 24.11 -0.45 4.01
C VAL A 597 23.39 -0.89 2.74
N GLY A 598 22.15 -1.37 2.90
CA GLY A 598 21.31 -1.80 1.79
C GLY A 598 20.08 -2.59 2.22
N PRO A 599 19.25 -3.03 1.26
CA PRO A 599 18.07 -3.83 1.52
C PRO A 599 18.46 -5.23 2.03
N LYS A 600 17.65 -5.75 2.95
CA LYS A 600 17.79 -7.09 3.53
C LYS A 600 16.77 -8.02 2.88
N LEU A 601 17.24 -9.17 2.38
CA LEU A 601 16.40 -10.28 1.90
C LEU A 601 16.20 -11.28 3.04
N ILE A 602 14.96 -11.69 3.26
CA ILE A 602 14.61 -12.73 4.23
C ILE A 602 13.63 -13.73 3.59
N PRO A 603 13.42 -14.93 4.17
CA PRO A 603 12.28 -15.77 3.84
C PRO A 603 10.97 -15.00 4.05
N ILE A 604 9.99 -15.17 3.16
CA ILE A 604 8.74 -14.37 3.19
C ILE A 604 7.94 -14.49 4.50
N THR A 605 8.10 -15.61 5.20
CA THR A 605 7.52 -15.92 6.51
C THR A 605 8.47 -16.82 7.30
N PRO A 606 8.33 -16.93 8.64
CA PRO A 606 9.10 -17.88 9.44
C PRO A 606 8.93 -19.34 8.98
N ILE A 607 7.69 -19.74 8.64
CA ILE A 607 7.41 -21.11 8.18
C ILE A 607 8.03 -21.41 6.82
N MET A 608 8.29 -20.39 5.99
CA MET A 608 9.12 -20.54 4.80
C MET A 608 10.57 -20.86 5.17
N ARG A 609 11.17 -20.22 6.18
CA ARG A 609 12.53 -20.57 6.66
C ARG A 609 12.58 -22.00 7.18
N TYR A 610 11.57 -22.40 7.96
CA TYR A 610 11.48 -23.76 8.50
C TYR A 610 11.36 -24.80 7.37
N ALA A 611 10.46 -24.58 6.41
CA ALA A 611 10.36 -25.44 5.22
C ALA A 611 11.63 -25.43 4.35
N MET A 612 12.39 -24.32 4.32
CA MET A 612 13.68 -24.30 3.61
C MET A 612 14.70 -25.26 4.24
N ALA A 613 14.71 -25.42 5.57
CA ALA A 613 15.65 -26.32 6.25
C ALA A 613 15.34 -27.78 5.90
N GLU A 614 14.07 -28.17 5.99
CA GLU A 614 13.59 -29.52 5.67
C GLU A 614 13.86 -29.89 4.21
N VAL A 615 13.63 -28.97 3.25
CA VAL A 615 13.94 -29.22 1.83
C VAL A 615 15.46 -29.34 1.59
N ILE A 616 16.32 -28.67 2.38
CA ILE A 616 17.78 -28.89 2.27
C ILE A 616 18.15 -30.27 2.80
N GLU A 617 17.62 -30.66 3.97
CA GLU A 617 17.84 -31.98 4.58
C GLU A 617 17.43 -33.09 3.61
N GLU A 618 16.24 -33.01 3.01
CA GLU A 618 15.76 -33.91 1.95
C GLU A 618 16.76 -34.03 0.77
N TYR A 619 17.31 -32.90 0.28
CA TYR A 619 18.23 -32.88 -0.86
C TYR A 619 19.69 -33.25 -0.53
N GLU A 620 20.11 -33.10 0.73
CA GLU A 620 21.43 -33.56 1.22
C GLU A 620 21.40 -35.07 1.51
N ASP A 621 20.33 -35.59 2.10
CA ASP A 621 20.11 -37.02 2.28
C ASP A 621 19.94 -37.76 0.95
N ASP A 622 19.13 -37.23 0.01
CA ASP A 622 18.96 -37.84 -1.31
C ASP A 622 20.25 -37.79 -2.15
N GLN A 623 21.17 -36.83 -1.94
CA GLN A 623 22.49 -36.88 -2.57
C GLN A 623 23.34 -38.09 -2.13
N SER A 624 22.97 -38.76 -1.04
CA SER A 624 23.59 -40.05 -0.65
C SER A 624 22.97 -41.28 -1.34
N ASN A 625 21.80 -41.16 -2.00
CA ASN A 625 21.06 -42.32 -2.55
C ASN A 625 20.33 -42.10 -3.92
N SER A 626 20.36 -40.93 -4.55
CA SER A 626 19.47 -40.58 -5.68
C SER A 626 20.10 -40.67 -7.06
N GLU A 627 19.46 -41.46 -7.95
CA GLU A 627 19.82 -41.61 -9.38
C GLU A 627 19.70 -40.29 -10.18
N TYR A 628 19.00 -39.28 -9.66
CA TYR A 628 18.79 -38.00 -10.37
C TYR A 628 20.06 -37.14 -10.54
N ALA A 629 21.13 -37.41 -9.77
CA ALA A 629 22.42 -36.74 -9.94
C ALA A 629 23.25 -37.29 -11.11
N SER A 630 22.87 -38.42 -11.70
CA SER A 630 23.66 -39.12 -12.73
C SER A 630 23.57 -38.54 -14.15
N LEU A 631 22.99 -37.34 -14.32
CA LEU A 631 22.81 -36.67 -15.62
C LEU A 631 23.73 -35.45 -15.80
N SER A 632 24.79 -35.33 -15.01
CA SER A 632 25.78 -34.25 -15.12
C SER A 632 27.23 -34.74 -15.08
N ASP A 633 27.52 -35.82 -15.83
CA ASP A 633 28.89 -36.17 -16.23
C ASP A 633 29.13 -35.72 -17.69
N PRO A 634 29.99 -34.73 -17.98
CA PRO A 634 30.22 -34.23 -19.34
C PRO A 634 31.32 -34.98 -20.13
N GLU A 635 31.82 -36.12 -19.66
CA GLU A 635 33.03 -36.78 -20.21
C GLU A 635 32.78 -37.96 -21.18
N GLU A 636 31.53 -38.21 -21.60
CA GLU A 636 31.23 -39.24 -22.63
C GLU A 636 30.60 -38.64 -23.90
N TYR A 637 31.40 -37.91 -24.69
CA TYR A 637 31.25 -37.76 -26.16
C TYR A 637 32.53 -37.29 -26.87
#